data_AF-A0A0F9UQ59-F1
#
_entry.id   AF-A0A0F9UQ59-F1
#
_cell.length_a   1.000
_cell.length_b   1.000
_cell.length_c   1.000
_cell.angle_alpha   90.00
_cell.angle_beta   90.00
_cell.angle_gamma   90.00
#
_symmetry.space_group_name_H-M   'P 1'
#
loop_
_entity.id
_entity.type
_entity.pdbx_description
1 polymer ?
#
loop_
_entity_poly.entity_id
_entity_poly.type
_entity_poly.pdbx_seq_one_letter_code
_entity_poly.pdbx_strand_id
1 'polypeptide(L)'
;MKSFFFDESEIAPRTTKRKARSFHSCPCGLDKDCKSPKMPPHGDNRLNIAVVAEAPGKDEDLNGIPLVGKAGQFLRGCLRKFDIDLDDECIKLNVIQCRPPGNRTPTQDELLACRPRVTKQLQEIQPDLIFAFGTPAISEILRDAPFAVNATNMHGRVVPSNLWNCWVACGFHPSWFIREKHQYDNRMMEVLEAGLSMVGPYNAFEDQRLDEDAFEIVTTVDRANELLHWLDTHKEISFDYETNSLSPYTKKSKLLTVSFANTPEFGYCIPLEHPQARWTADELARIYVLLEQWLIRDVPKIIQNWQFEELWSQVKLGGGINNVICDTMVREHVLDNRRGVCGQEFQTYVRYGALYKGQVNPADLEHEFLQTVARYNCLDARYLLKWKQDQDKQIIPDLERAYQLFHEAIPVMVSLKQRGIKVDRERLDELEKETQDSLDILTGKQGADCLTEYQKKYGKTWDSGSHQAQKRLFYGVMGLSPLKLTGKGTDTDNPDDCATDAESLKFLLKQVESDSENAKIIESCQHQAHLVKLAGYCKGYRKLMGDDDLLHPSFLLHSVSSYRSSSVDPNFQNIPVRLPLLARLRSCLIPQHDWLMELDFSGAEVRMLACESKDKRLIYNIRNNVDYHRHYAALLYQKPENEITSEERYKGKNGFTFPEFYGDYYKGIAKNNPQWTEKRIQEVEEIFWDDLADLKAWKEKLVRFYQKEGYIPYKTGFRAKYGRQGFLNHKQIGNFPSQGPSFHRLLKVLLIMEKQMRERKMESWICGQIHDSIVFDVIDAEVEDVEEMGRIIVKRSIWDWDKAVPWEAEWKIGRNLLKMEKI
;
A
#
# COMPACT_ATOMS: atom_id res chain seq x y z
N MET A 1 20.71 6.98 42.09
CA MET A 1 20.78 6.74 43.55
C MET A 1 19.45 7.22 44.16
N LYS A 2 18.79 6.39 44.99
CA LYS A 2 17.35 6.33 45.37
C LYS A 2 16.45 5.61 44.33
N SER A 3 16.55 4.28 44.19
CA SER A 3 15.89 3.19 44.95
C SER A 3 14.35 3.18 44.85
N PHE A 4 13.82 2.38 43.92
CA PHE A 4 12.56 1.63 44.11
C PHE A 4 12.79 0.24 43.51
N PHE A 5 13.22 -0.68 44.38
CA PHE A 5 13.09 -2.11 44.15
C PHE A 5 11.59 -2.42 44.23
N PHE A 6 11.04 -3.03 43.18
CA PHE A 6 9.78 -3.76 43.29
C PHE A 6 10.10 -5.25 43.39
N ASP A 7 9.47 -5.85 44.38
CA ASP A 7 9.54 -7.23 44.82
C ASP A 7 9.01 -8.18 43.73
N GLU A 8 9.79 -9.22 43.37
CA GLU A 8 9.44 -10.23 42.35
C GLU A 8 8.29 -11.17 42.79
N SER A 9 7.60 -10.88 43.89
CA SER A 9 6.51 -11.70 44.43
C SER A 9 5.07 -11.23 44.13
N GLU A 10 4.86 -10.14 43.38
CA GLU A 10 3.49 -9.63 43.08
C GLU A 10 2.96 -9.82 41.64
N ILE A 11 3.58 -10.67 40.82
CA ILE A 11 2.95 -11.17 39.58
C ILE A 11 2.43 -12.60 39.80
N ALA A 12 1.46 -12.73 40.71
CA ALA A 12 0.64 -13.93 40.80
C ALA A 12 -0.62 -13.73 39.93
N PRO A 13 -0.88 -14.61 38.93
CA PRO A 13 -2.13 -14.56 38.19
C PRO A 13 -3.29 -14.81 39.16
N ARG A 14 -4.34 -13.98 39.11
CA ARG A 14 -5.60 -14.22 39.83
C ARG A 14 -6.21 -15.56 39.39
N THR A 15 -5.86 -16.63 40.06
CA THR A 15 -6.46 -17.95 39.88
C THR A 15 -7.84 -17.96 40.51
N THR A 16 -8.88 -17.88 39.68
CA THR A 16 -10.21 -18.33 40.09
C THR A 16 -10.16 -19.85 40.25
N LYS A 17 -10.42 -20.36 41.47
CA LYS A 17 -10.51 -21.79 41.77
C LYS A 17 -11.65 -22.42 40.96
N ARG A 18 -11.35 -22.89 39.75
CA ARG A 18 -12.20 -23.82 39.00
C ARG A 18 -12.01 -25.23 39.59
N LYS A 19 -13.09 -25.79 40.12
CA LYS A 19 -13.16 -27.19 40.56
C LYS A 19 -12.60 -28.11 39.47
N ALA A 20 -11.70 -29.00 39.86
CA ALA A 20 -11.12 -30.03 39.01
C ALA A 20 -12.25 -30.85 38.35
N ARG A 21 -12.38 -30.70 37.02
CA ARG A 21 -13.14 -31.58 36.13
C ARG A 21 -12.12 -32.36 35.29
N SER A 22 -12.37 -33.64 35.11
CA SER A 22 -11.57 -34.63 34.38
C SER A 22 -10.83 -34.07 33.15
N PHE A 23 -9.50 -34.15 33.16
CA PHE A 23 -8.58 -33.69 32.12
C PHE A 23 -8.56 -34.63 30.89
N HIS A 24 -9.54 -34.56 29.99
CA HIS A 24 -9.45 -35.20 28.66
C HIS A 24 -9.80 -34.25 27.48
N SER A 25 -10.29 -33.04 27.75
CA SER A 25 -10.73 -32.10 26.71
C SER A 25 -9.58 -31.33 26.05
N CYS A 26 -9.62 -31.13 24.73
CA CYS A 26 -8.72 -30.24 23.99
C CYS A 26 -8.74 -28.83 24.61
N PRO A 27 -7.56 -28.18 24.81
CA PRO A 27 -7.51 -26.78 25.24
C PRO A 27 -8.22 -25.82 24.28
N CYS A 28 -8.33 -26.21 23.00
CA CYS A 28 -9.06 -25.48 21.96
C CYS A 28 -10.58 -25.46 22.15
N GLY A 29 -11.14 -26.37 22.96
CA GLY A 29 -12.59 -26.50 23.19
C GLY A 29 -13.42 -27.01 22.01
N LEU A 30 -12.84 -27.09 20.80
CA LEU A 30 -13.49 -27.56 19.57
C LEU A 30 -13.76 -29.06 19.53
N ASP A 31 -13.11 -29.84 20.40
CA ASP A 31 -13.29 -31.29 20.49
C ASP A 31 -14.68 -31.74 20.95
N LYS A 32 -15.50 -30.80 21.44
CA LYS A 32 -16.86 -31.07 21.90
C LYS A 32 -17.86 -31.22 20.76
N ASP A 33 -17.64 -30.50 19.67
CA ASP A 33 -18.62 -30.35 18.59
C ASP A 33 -18.17 -31.04 17.29
N CYS A 34 -16.92 -31.51 17.23
CA CYS A 34 -16.36 -32.22 16.08
C CYS A 34 -16.39 -33.74 16.28
N LYS A 35 -16.48 -34.49 15.18
CA LYS A 35 -16.53 -35.97 15.20
C LYS A 35 -15.16 -36.61 15.32
N SER A 36 -14.14 -35.97 14.76
CA SER A 36 -12.75 -36.44 14.78
C SER A 36 -11.85 -35.45 15.50
N PRO A 37 -11.91 -35.38 16.85
CA PRO A 37 -11.10 -34.45 17.61
C PRO A 37 -9.61 -34.80 17.54
N LYS A 38 -8.76 -33.77 17.48
CA LYS A 38 -7.29 -33.90 17.47
C LYS A 38 -6.80 -34.78 16.31
N MET A 39 -7.40 -34.60 15.13
CA MET A 39 -7.10 -35.31 13.89
C MET A 39 -5.59 -35.41 13.65
N PRO A 40 -5.03 -36.62 13.54
CA PRO A 40 -3.59 -36.80 13.33
C PRO A 40 -3.19 -36.48 11.88
N PRO A 41 -1.90 -36.25 11.63
CA PRO A 41 -1.33 -36.28 10.28
C PRO A 41 -1.63 -37.61 9.58
N HIS A 42 -1.73 -37.59 8.26
CA HIS A 42 -2.03 -38.78 7.45
C HIS A 42 -1.23 -38.82 6.15
N GLY A 43 -0.73 -39.99 5.77
CA GLY A 43 0.02 -40.24 4.55
C GLY A 43 1.36 -40.95 4.80
N ASP A 44 1.94 -41.55 3.76
CA ASP A 44 3.15 -42.39 3.83
C ASP A 44 4.47 -41.58 3.78
N ASN A 45 4.41 -40.28 3.44
CA ASN A 45 5.54 -39.33 3.40
C ASN A 45 6.77 -39.77 2.59
N ARG A 46 6.61 -40.50 1.48
CA ARG A 46 7.74 -41.04 0.70
C ARG A 46 8.63 -39.95 0.06
N LEU A 47 8.11 -38.75 -0.18
CA LEU A 47 8.85 -37.63 -0.74
C LEU A 47 9.35 -36.62 0.31
N ASN A 48 9.16 -36.89 1.61
CA ASN A 48 9.42 -35.94 2.69
C ASN A 48 8.69 -34.58 2.52
N ILE A 49 7.49 -34.60 1.95
CA ILE A 49 6.67 -33.39 1.72
C ILE A 49 5.53 -33.35 2.72
N ALA A 50 5.41 -32.24 3.46
CA ALA A 50 4.26 -31.96 4.30
C ALA A 50 3.30 -30.97 3.63
N VAL A 51 2.01 -31.30 3.59
CA VAL A 51 0.93 -30.42 3.13
C VAL A 51 0.11 -29.96 4.32
N VAL A 52 0.21 -28.67 4.63
CA VAL A 52 -0.39 -28.05 5.81
C VAL A 52 -1.55 -27.13 5.40
N ALA A 53 -2.74 -27.43 5.90
CA ALA A 53 -3.95 -26.64 5.70
C ALA A 53 -4.49 -26.05 7.01
N GLU A 54 -5.58 -25.27 6.91
CA GLU A 54 -6.13 -24.46 8.01
C GLU A 54 -6.79 -25.33 9.10
N ALA A 55 -7.85 -26.06 8.75
CA ALA A 55 -8.66 -26.85 9.67
C ALA A 55 -9.47 -27.93 8.93
N PRO A 56 -9.91 -29.01 9.62
CA PRO A 56 -10.85 -29.97 9.06
C PRO A 56 -12.17 -29.29 8.67
N GLY A 57 -12.62 -29.52 7.44
CA GLY A 57 -13.98 -29.28 7.01
C GLY A 57 -14.90 -30.44 7.37
N LYS A 58 -16.13 -30.40 6.85
CA LYS A 58 -17.18 -31.38 7.20
C LYS A 58 -16.78 -32.80 6.81
N ASP A 59 -16.25 -32.97 5.61
CA ASP A 59 -15.89 -34.28 5.09
C ASP A 59 -14.63 -34.82 5.78
N GLU A 60 -13.63 -33.96 6.06
CA GLU A 60 -12.48 -34.36 6.86
C GLU A 60 -12.89 -34.83 8.26
N ASP A 61 -13.76 -34.09 8.95
CA ASP A 61 -14.22 -34.42 10.30
C ASP A 61 -15.03 -35.73 10.37
N LEU A 62 -15.77 -36.06 9.30
CA LEU A 62 -16.50 -37.33 9.20
C LEU A 62 -15.57 -38.53 9.01
N ASN A 63 -14.50 -38.37 8.24
CA ASN A 63 -13.60 -39.47 7.86
C ASN A 63 -12.37 -39.58 8.77
N GLY A 64 -12.05 -38.55 9.56
CA GLY A 64 -10.86 -38.52 10.41
C GLY A 64 -9.56 -38.29 9.65
N ILE A 65 -9.62 -37.83 8.40
CA ILE A 65 -8.46 -37.67 7.51
C ILE A 65 -8.42 -36.23 6.95
N PRO A 66 -7.28 -35.51 7.04
CA PRO A 66 -7.15 -34.18 6.43
C PRO A 66 -7.33 -34.21 4.91
N LEU A 67 -7.79 -33.11 4.33
CA LEU A 67 -7.87 -32.90 2.87
C LEU A 67 -8.51 -34.07 2.08
N VAL A 68 -9.62 -34.63 2.54
CA VAL A 68 -10.41 -35.62 1.77
C VAL A 68 -11.65 -35.01 1.10
N GLY A 69 -12.06 -33.80 1.53
CA GLY A 69 -13.18 -33.08 0.93
C GLY A 69 -12.84 -32.47 -0.43
N LYS A 70 -13.73 -31.61 -0.93
CA LYS A 70 -13.58 -30.94 -2.25
C LYS A 70 -12.25 -30.21 -2.43
N ALA A 71 -11.76 -29.56 -1.38
CA ALA A 71 -10.47 -28.86 -1.38
C ALA A 71 -9.30 -29.83 -1.63
N GLY A 72 -9.31 -30.98 -0.97
CA GLY A 72 -8.30 -32.02 -1.18
C GLY A 72 -8.42 -32.74 -2.51
N GLN A 73 -9.63 -32.92 -3.05
CA GLN A 73 -9.83 -33.47 -4.40
C GLN A 73 -9.27 -32.53 -5.48
N PHE A 74 -9.47 -31.22 -5.33
CA PHE A 74 -8.86 -30.23 -6.20
C PHE A 74 -7.33 -30.30 -6.13
N LEU A 75 -6.76 -30.30 -4.92
CA LEU A 75 -5.31 -30.36 -4.73
C LEU A 75 -4.72 -31.65 -5.32
N ARG A 76 -5.36 -32.81 -5.12
CA ARG A 76 -4.97 -34.07 -5.79
C ARG A 76 -4.98 -33.92 -7.31
N GLY A 77 -5.98 -33.24 -7.88
CA GLY A 77 -6.04 -32.95 -9.30
C GLY A 77 -4.87 -32.09 -9.81
N CYS A 78 -4.37 -31.16 -8.99
CA CYS A 78 -3.20 -30.35 -9.31
C CYS A 78 -1.90 -31.16 -9.17
N LEU A 79 -1.71 -31.88 -8.05
CA LEU A 79 -0.50 -32.67 -7.78
C LEU A 79 -0.30 -33.82 -8.78
N ARG A 80 -1.38 -34.46 -9.24
CA ARG A 80 -1.30 -35.48 -10.30
C ARG A 80 -0.71 -34.99 -11.61
N LYS A 81 -0.70 -33.68 -11.88
CA LYS A 81 -0.04 -33.12 -13.08
C LYS A 81 1.48 -33.10 -12.96
N PHE A 82 2.00 -33.28 -11.74
CA PHE A 82 3.42 -33.45 -11.42
C PHE A 82 3.72 -34.91 -11.06
N ASP A 83 2.82 -35.84 -11.39
CA ASP A 83 2.91 -37.26 -11.05
C ASP A 83 3.00 -37.54 -9.53
N ILE A 84 2.42 -36.64 -8.70
CA ILE A 84 2.43 -36.79 -7.23
C ILE A 84 1.07 -37.23 -6.68
N ASP A 85 1.07 -38.26 -5.83
CA ASP A 85 -0.08 -38.71 -5.06
C ASP A 85 -0.05 -38.14 -3.62
N LEU A 86 -1.11 -37.43 -3.24
CA LEU A 86 -1.21 -36.74 -1.94
C LEU A 86 -1.29 -37.70 -0.73
N ASP A 87 -1.72 -38.94 -0.93
CA ASP A 87 -1.90 -39.93 0.14
C ASP A 87 -0.65 -40.83 0.27
N ASP A 88 -0.05 -41.22 -0.84
CA ASP A 88 1.10 -42.16 -0.86
C ASP A 88 2.47 -41.47 -0.74
N GLU A 89 2.59 -40.21 -1.14
CA GLU A 89 3.90 -39.55 -1.27
C GLU A 89 4.10 -38.37 -0.32
N CYS A 90 3.00 -37.77 0.14
CA CYS A 90 3.02 -36.65 1.07
C CYS A 90 2.45 -37.04 2.43
N ILE A 91 2.80 -36.28 3.46
CA ILE A 91 2.03 -36.24 4.70
C ILE A 91 1.18 -34.98 4.76
N LYS A 92 -0.08 -35.10 5.18
CA LYS A 92 -1.00 -33.97 5.29
C LYS A 92 -1.52 -33.79 6.69
N LEU A 93 -1.66 -32.54 7.10
CA LEU A 93 -2.12 -32.15 8.42
C LEU A 93 -2.77 -30.76 8.37
N ASN A 94 -3.45 -30.40 9.46
CA ASN A 94 -4.01 -29.07 9.66
C ASN A 94 -3.37 -28.40 10.88
N VAL A 95 -3.20 -27.08 10.82
CA VAL A 95 -2.74 -26.30 11.99
C VAL A 95 -3.76 -26.26 13.12
N ILE A 96 -5.05 -26.42 12.78
CA ILE A 96 -6.12 -26.73 13.73
C ILE A 96 -6.60 -28.15 13.48
N GLN A 97 -6.64 -28.99 14.50
CA GLN A 97 -6.94 -30.43 14.32
C GLN A 97 -8.33 -30.85 14.78
N CYS A 98 -9.19 -29.89 15.12
CA CYS A 98 -10.59 -30.10 15.43
C CYS A 98 -11.42 -29.19 14.52
N ARG A 99 -12.52 -29.67 13.96
CA ARG A 99 -13.35 -28.87 13.06
C ARG A 99 -13.99 -27.68 13.78
N PRO A 100 -13.80 -26.43 13.30
CA PRO A 100 -14.53 -25.28 13.82
C PRO A 100 -16.04 -25.35 13.47
N PRO A 101 -16.95 -24.89 14.34
CA PRO A 101 -18.37 -24.84 14.07
C PRO A 101 -18.68 -24.11 12.76
N GLY A 102 -19.49 -24.72 11.90
CA GLY A 102 -19.86 -24.13 10.60
C GLY A 102 -18.70 -23.94 9.61
N ASN A 103 -17.54 -24.58 9.82
CA ASN A 103 -16.30 -24.37 9.05
C ASN A 103 -15.85 -22.89 9.04
N ARG A 104 -16.11 -22.14 10.12
CA ARG A 104 -15.58 -20.78 10.26
C ARG A 104 -14.05 -20.79 10.30
N THR A 105 -13.45 -19.65 10.00
CA THR A 105 -12.02 -19.44 10.23
C THR A 105 -11.70 -19.61 11.73
N PRO A 106 -10.63 -20.33 12.09
CA PRO A 106 -10.18 -20.50 13.46
C PRO A 106 -9.82 -19.17 14.13
N THR A 107 -9.97 -19.12 15.46
CA THR A 107 -9.48 -17.99 16.26
C THR A 107 -7.99 -18.14 16.57
N GLN A 108 -7.35 -17.04 16.99
CA GLN A 108 -5.96 -17.09 17.46
C GLN A 108 -5.78 -17.99 18.69
N ASP A 109 -6.73 -17.99 19.63
CA ASP A 109 -6.68 -18.86 20.81
C ASP A 109 -6.73 -20.35 20.43
N GLU A 110 -7.50 -20.70 19.40
CA GLU A 110 -7.58 -22.07 18.89
C GLU A 110 -6.26 -22.50 18.23
N LEU A 111 -5.60 -21.60 17.50
CA LEU A 111 -4.28 -21.83 16.90
C LEU A 111 -3.23 -22.03 17.98
N LEU A 112 -3.16 -21.13 18.96
CA LEU A 112 -2.25 -21.24 20.09
C LEU A 112 -2.46 -22.53 20.90
N ALA A 113 -3.70 -22.97 21.05
CA ALA A 113 -4.03 -24.23 21.72
C ALA A 113 -3.55 -25.48 20.95
N CYS A 114 -3.55 -25.44 19.61
CA CYS A 114 -3.11 -26.57 18.77
C CYS A 114 -1.60 -26.56 18.50
N ARG A 115 -0.94 -25.39 18.53
CA ARG A 115 0.48 -25.19 18.22
C ARG A 115 1.41 -26.23 18.84
N PRO A 116 1.37 -26.53 20.16
CA PRO A 116 2.32 -27.49 20.75
C PRO A 116 2.28 -28.87 20.08
N ARG A 117 1.09 -29.32 19.66
CA ARG A 117 0.93 -30.62 19.01
C ARG A 117 1.41 -30.61 17.57
N VAL A 118 1.05 -29.56 16.83
CA VAL A 118 1.46 -29.39 15.43
C VAL A 118 2.97 -29.23 15.33
N THR A 119 3.59 -28.45 16.22
CA THR A 119 5.05 -28.30 16.28
C THR A 119 5.73 -29.63 16.53
N LYS A 120 5.25 -30.42 17.52
CA LYS A 120 5.81 -31.75 17.79
C LYS A 120 5.71 -32.65 16.56
N GLN A 121 4.57 -32.67 15.89
CA GLN A 121 4.37 -33.51 14.71
C GLN A 121 5.27 -33.10 13.55
N LEU A 122 5.41 -31.81 13.24
CA LEU A 122 6.31 -31.36 12.18
C LEU A 122 7.79 -31.64 12.51
N GLN A 123 8.18 -31.53 13.78
CA GLN A 123 9.51 -31.92 14.24
C GLN A 123 9.78 -33.42 14.12
N GLU A 124 8.75 -34.27 14.28
CA GLU A 124 8.84 -35.72 14.06
C GLU A 124 8.86 -36.07 12.57
N ILE A 125 8.15 -35.30 11.73
CA ILE A 125 8.08 -35.51 10.28
C ILE A 125 9.39 -35.11 9.58
N GLN A 126 10.02 -34.03 10.03
CA GLN A 126 11.23 -33.43 9.41
C GLN A 126 11.10 -33.30 7.87
N PRO A 127 10.10 -32.56 7.36
CA PRO A 127 9.89 -32.46 5.92
C PRO A 127 11.01 -31.67 5.25
N ASP A 128 11.35 -32.02 4.00
CA ASP A 128 12.23 -31.22 3.15
C ASP A 128 11.50 -30.00 2.57
N LEU A 129 10.18 -30.14 2.39
CA LEU A 129 9.27 -29.10 1.88
C LEU A 129 7.93 -29.11 2.62
N ILE A 130 7.47 -27.91 2.99
CA ILE A 130 6.12 -27.67 3.49
C ILE A 130 5.33 -26.86 2.45
N PHE A 131 4.23 -27.41 1.96
CA PHE A 131 3.18 -26.63 1.30
C PHE A 131 2.22 -26.06 2.34
N ALA A 132 2.24 -24.76 2.56
CA ALA A 132 1.34 -24.07 3.49
C ALA A 132 0.23 -23.35 2.73
N PHE A 133 -1.03 -23.79 2.94
CA PHE A 133 -2.18 -23.29 2.19
C PHE A 133 -3.18 -22.51 3.06
N GLY A 134 -3.35 -21.23 2.74
CA GLY A 134 -4.25 -20.32 3.45
C GLY A 134 -3.57 -19.55 4.58
N THR A 135 -4.13 -18.38 4.93
CA THR A 135 -3.52 -17.47 5.90
C THR A 135 -3.21 -18.15 7.24
N PRO A 136 -4.12 -18.91 7.88
CA PRO A 136 -3.81 -19.53 9.18
C PRO A 136 -2.66 -20.54 9.12
N ALA A 137 -2.58 -21.33 8.05
CA ALA A 137 -1.49 -22.28 7.86
C ALA A 137 -0.16 -21.54 7.65
N ILE A 138 -0.12 -20.59 6.73
CA ILE A 138 1.08 -19.81 6.43
C ILE A 138 1.57 -19.05 7.67
N SER A 139 0.68 -18.37 8.39
CA SER A 139 1.06 -17.58 9.57
C SER A 139 1.58 -18.44 10.73
N GLU A 140 1.12 -19.68 10.87
CA GLU A 140 1.58 -20.57 11.93
C GLU A 140 2.89 -21.29 11.57
N ILE A 141 3.07 -21.62 10.29
CA ILE A 141 4.32 -22.22 9.78
C ILE A 141 5.45 -21.19 9.75
N LEU A 142 5.19 -19.95 9.35
CA LEU A 142 6.17 -18.85 9.31
C LEU A 142 6.01 -17.88 10.49
N ARG A 143 5.74 -18.42 11.68
CA ARG A 143 5.47 -17.64 12.89
C ARG A 143 6.69 -16.89 13.46
N ASP A 144 7.88 -17.18 12.93
CA ASP A 144 9.14 -16.50 13.24
C ASP A 144 9.39 -15.26 12.38
N ALA A 145 8.55 -15.00 11.36
CA ALA A 145 8.64 -13.80 10.55
C ALA A 145 8.43 -12.54 11.42
N PRO A 146 9.26 -11.48 11.26
CA PRO A 146 9.16 -10.26 12.05
C PRO A 146 8.01 -9.33 11.61
N PHE A 147 7.23 -9.73 10.61
CA PHE A 147 6.13 -8.97 10.03
C PHE A 147 4.85 -9.82 9.91
N ALA A 148 3.73 -9.16 9.65
CA ALA A 148 2.44 -9.84 9.48
C ALA A 148 2.43 -10.71 8.21
N VAL A 149 2.30 -12.02 8.39
CA VAL A 149 2.27 -13.01 7.31
C VAL A 149 0.82 -13.36 6.94
N ASN A 150 0.51 -13.39 5.64
CA ASN A 150 -0.80 -13.81 5.14
C ASN A 150 -0.74 -14.39 3.72
N ALA A 151 -1.82 -14.99 3.25
CA ALA A 151 -1.83 -15.57 1.90
C ALA A 151 -1.58 -14.52 0.79
N THR A 152 -2.01 -13.26 0.96
CA THR A 152 -1.84 -12.21 -0.05
C THR A 152 -0.36 -11.82 -0.26
N ASN A 153 0.41 -11.62 0.81
CA ASN A 153 1.82 -11.24 0.70
C ASN A 153 2.77 -12.43 0.49
N MET A 154 2.34 -13.65 0.81
CA MET A 154 3.18 -14.85 0.67
C MET A 154 2.89 -15.71 -0.55
N HIS A 155 1.70 -15.63 -1.15
CA HIS A 155 1.34 -16.53 -2.26
C HIS A 155 2.38 -16.50 -3.39
N GLY A 156 2.76 -17.68 -3.87
CA GLY A 156 3.74 -17.87 -4.93
C GLY A 156 5.20 -17.81 -4.46
N ARG A 157 5.45 -17.61 -3.16
CA ARG A 157 6.81 -17.58 -2.59
C ARG A 157 7.18 -18.95 -2.00
N VAL A 158 8.44 -19.32 -2.17
CA VAL A 158 9.07 -20.43 -1.47
C VAL A 158 10.11 -19.85 -0.53
N VAL A 159 9.88 -20.00 0.78
CA VAL A 159 10.63 -19.31 1.83
C VAL A 159 11.49 -20.34 2.57
N PRO A 160 12.78 -20.05 2.82
CA PRO A 160 13.59 -20.89 3.70
C PRO A 160 13.14 -20.69 5.15
N SER A 161 12.83 -21.77 5.87
CA SER A 161 12.39 -21.70 7.26
C SER A 161 13.46 -22.19 8.23
N ASN A 162 13.97 -21.27 9.06
CA ASN A 162 14.88 -21.59 10.16
C ASN A 162 14.23 -22.49 11.21
N LEU A 163 12.93 -22.32 11.40
CA LEU A 163 12.14 -23.00 12.43
C LEU A 163 11.98 -24.50 12.15
N TRP A 164 11.87 -24.88 10.88
CA TRP A 164 11.64 -26.26 10.45
C TRP A 164 12.82 -26.88 9.71
N ASN A 165 13.85 -26.08 9.39
CA ASN A 165 15.00 -26.49 8.59
C ASN A 165 14.59 -27.06 7.21
N CYS A 166 13.67 -26.36 6.53
CA CYS A 166 13.08 -26.81 5.27
C CYS A 166 12.61 -25.62 4.41
N TRP A 167 12.20 -25.88 3.17
CA TRP A 167 11.51 -24.91 2.33
C TRP A 167 10.02 -24.83 2.66
N VAL A 168 9.41 -23.65 2.54
CA VAL A 168 7.97 -23.42 2.75
C VAL A 168 7.37 -22.74 1.53
N ALA A 169 6.62 -23.48 0.72
CA ALA A 169 5.88 -22.97 -0.42
C ALA A 169 4.48 -22.49 0.00
N CYS A 170 4.20 -21.21 -0.23
CA CYS A 170 3.02 -20.54 0.29
C CYS A 170 1.94 -20.36 -0.79
N GLY A 171 0.72 -20.81 -0.49
CA GLY A 171 -0.40 -20.77 -1.44
C GLY A 171 -1.72 -20.29 -0.85
N PHE A 172 -2.64 -19.82 -1.71
CA PHE A 172 -4.04 -19.67 -1.32
C PHE A 172 -4.64 -21.04 -0.97
N HIS A 173 -5.57 -21.07 -0.02
CA HIS A 173 -6.25 -22.31 0.33
C HIS A 173 -7.01 -22.90 -0.89
N PRO A 174 -6.96 -24.22 -1.17
CA PRO A 174 -7.62 -24.83 -2.33
C PRO A 174 -9.11 -24.48 -2.49
N SER A 175 -9.85 -24.30 -1.38
CA SER A 175 -11.26 -23.89 -1.41
C SER A 175 -11.50 -22.52 -2.06
N TRP A 176 -10.49 -21.65 -2.12
CA TRP A 176 -10.56 -20.36 -2.80
C TRP A 176 -10.74 -20.54 -4.32
N PHE A 177 -9.95 -21.41 -4.95
CA PHE A 177 -10.03 -21.71 -6.38
C PHE A 177 -11.38 -22.35 -6.77
N ILE A 178 -11.97 -23.14 -5.86
CA ILE A 178 -13.26 -23.81 -6.09
C ILE A 178 -14.44 -22.83 -6.08
N ARG A 179 -14.47 -21.88 -5.13
CA ARG A 179 -15.62 -20.98 -4.94
C ARG A 179 -15.84 -20.02 -6.10
N GLU A 180 -14.75 -19.52 -6.67
CA GLU A 180 -14.79 -18.42 -7.63
C GLU A 180 -14.92 -18.88 -9.09
N LYS A 181 -15.07 -20.19 -9.36
CA LYS A 181 -15.02 -20.79 -10.71
C LYS A 181 -13.74 -20.43 -11.48
N HIS A 182 -12.62 -20.24 -10.77
CA HIS A 182 -11.29 -19.95 -11.33
C HIS A 182 -10.60 -21.20 -11.92
N GLN A 183 -11.34 -22.06 -12.63
CA GLN A 183 -10.82 -23.36 -13.11
C GLN A 183 -9.64 -23.24 -14.10
N TYR A 184 -9.35 -22.04 -14.60
CA TYR A 184 -8.27 -21.73 -15.53
C TYR A 184 -7.12 -20.92 -14.90
N ASP A 185 -7.10 -20.81 -13.57
CA ASP A 185 -6.10 -20.04 -12.84
C ASP A 185 -4.85 -20.87 -12.54
N ASN A 186 -3.73 -20.49 -13.15
CA ASN A 186 -2.45 -21.20 -13.03
C ASN A 186 -1.73 -20.97 -11.69
N ARG A 187 -2.23 -20.10 -10.81
CA ARG A 187 -1.57 -19.76 -9.53
C ARG A 187 -1.31 -20.94 -8.60
N MET A 188 -2.21 -21.92 -8.54
CA MET A 188 -1.94 -23.14 -7.77
C MET A 188 -0.78 -23.92 -8.39
N MET A 189 -0.73 -24.01 -9.71
CA MET A 189 0.36 -24.67 -10.42
C MET A 189 1.69 -23.95 -10.21
N GLU A 190 1.72 -22.62 -10.25
CA GLU A 190 2.93 -21.81 -9.96
C GLU A 190 3.50 -22.13 -8.57
N VAL A 191 2.64 -22.23 -7.54
CA VAL A 191 3.09 -22.56 -6.17
C VAL A 191 3.64 -23.98 -6.10
N LEU A 192 2.95 -24.94 -6.71
CA LEU A 192 3.38 -26.34 -6.71
C LEU A 192 4.69 -26.51 -7.47
N GLU A 193 4.81 -25.96 -8.67
CA GLU A 193 6.03 -26.01 -9.48
C GLU A 193 7.22 -25.38 -8.74
N ALA A 194 7.03 -24.17 -8.19
CA ALA A 194 8.07 -23.50 -7.41
C ALA A 194 8.48 -24.31 -6.18
N GLY A 195 7.52 -24.84 -5.41
CA GLY A 195 7.81 -25.66 -4.23
C GLY A 195 8.53 -26.96 -4.58
N LEU A 196 8.02 -27.71 -5.57
CA LEU A 196 8.58 -28.99 -5.99
C LEU A 196 10.00 -28.85 -6.56
N SER A 197 10.32 -27.71 -7.19
CA SER A 197 11.68 -27.43 -7.66
C SER A 197 12.72 -27.33 -6.53
N MET A 198 12.27 -27.20 -5.28
CA MET A 198 13.10 -27.09 -4.08
C MET A 198 13.16 -28.38 -3.25
N VAL A 199 12.53 -29.48 -3.70
CA VAL A 199 12.52 -30.76 -2.98
C VAL A 199 13.91 -31.40 -3.04
N GLY A 200 14.44 -31.73 -1.86
CA GLY A 200 15.74 -32.34 -1.67
C GLY A 200 16.27 -32.05 -0.27
N PRO A 201 17.35 -32.72 0.18
CA PRO A 201 17.91 -32.47 1.49
C PRO A 201 18.24 -30.98 1.61
N TYR A 202 17.70 -30.36 2.65
CA TYR A 202 17.97 -28.96 2.99
C TYR A 202 19.44 -28.82 3.42
N ASN A 203 20.36 -28.83 2.46
CA ASN A 203 21.80 -28.72 2.63
C ASN A 203 22.28 -27.38 2.06
N ALA A 204 21.87 -26.26 2.67
CA ALA A 204 22.54 -24.95 2.57
C ALA A 204 21.89 -23.93 3.52
N PHE A 205 21.97 -24.15 4.84
CA PHE A 205 21.90 -23.02 5.79
C PHE A 205 23.27 -22.38 6.06
N GLU A 206 24.38 -23.03 5.66
CA GLU A 206 25.74 -22.48 5.83
C GLU A 206 26.13 -21.46 4.74
N ASP A 207 25.66 -21.63 3.50
CA ASP A 207 26.12 -20.79 2.36
C ASP A 207 25.22 -19.55 2.11
N GLN A 208 24.12 -19.42 2.86
CA GLN A 208 23.13 -18.36 2.61
C GLN A 208 23.06 -17.27 3.68
N ARG A 209 23.43 -17.58 4.93
CA ARG A 209 23.54 -16.57 5.97
C ARG A 209 24.92 -15.95 5.89
N LEU A 210 24.90 -14.64 5.74
CA LEU A 210 26.09 -13.84 5.87
C LEU A 210 26.66 -14.03 7.27
N ASP A 211 27.95 -14.36 7.39
CA ASP A 211 28.64 -14.50 8.68
C ASP A 211 28.38 -13.23 9.50
N GLU A 212 27.71 -13.38 10.64
CA GLU A 212 27.22 -12.25 11.43
C GLU A 212 28.37 -11.38 11.96
N ASP A 213 29.58 -11.92 12.10
CA ASP A 213 30.74 -11.20 12.65
C ASP A 213 31.74 -10.73 11.56
N ALA A 214 31.43 -10.91 10.28
CA ALA A 214 32.29 -10.50 9.16
C ALA A 214 32.13 -9.01 8.80
N PHE A 215 32.66 -8.13 9.66
CA PHE A 215 32.71 -6.69 9.40
C PHE A 215 33.86 -5.96 10.10
N GLU A 216 34.20 -4.77 9.60
CA GLU A 216 35.17 -3.84 10.18
C GLU A 216 34.46 -2.56 10.66
N ILE A 217 34.79 -2.07 11.87
CA ILE A 217 34.43 -0.72 12.31
C ILE A 217 35.62 0.21 12.07
N VAL A 218 35.44 1.19 11.20
CA VAL A 218 36.47 2.17 10.82
C VAL A 218 36.58 3.26 11.88
N THR A 219 37.68 3.29 12.61
CA THR A 219 37.84 4.14 13.80
C THR A 219 38.85 5.29 13.64
N THR A 220 39.44 5.46 12.45
CA THR A 220 40.36 6.57 12.16
C THR A 220 40.01 7.25 10.83
N VAL A 221 40.32 8.54 10.71
CA VAL A 221 40.08 9.32 9.48
C VAL A 221 40.93 8.78 8.31
N ASP A 222 42.17 8.39 8.57
CA ASP A 222 43.05 7.83 7.54
C ASP A 222 42.49 6.51 6.99
N ARG A 223 41.99 5.62 7.86
CA ARG A 223 41.35 4.38 7.43
C ARG A 223 40.05 4.63 6.66
N ALA A 224 39.25 5.63 7.06
CA ALA A 224 38.06 6.04 6.31
C ALA A 224 38.42 6.54 4.90
N ASN A 225 39.47 7.34 4.80
CA ASN A 225 39.97 7.82 3.52
C ASN A 225 40.48 6.68 2.62
N GLU A 226 41.27 5.75 3.18
CA GLU A 226 41.75 4.56 2.47
C GLU A 226 40.59 3.69 1.96
N LEU A 227 39.59 3.45 2.82
CA LEU A 227 38.41 2.66 2.47
C LEU A 227 37.69 3.28 1.28
N LEU A 228 37.35 4.58 1.34
CA LEU A 228 36.60 5.25 0.27
C LEU A 228 37.38 5.26 -1.05
N HIS A 229 38.71 5.46 -1.03
CA HIS A 229 39.54 5.34 -2.23
C HIS A 229 39.63 3.92 -2.77
N TRP A 230 39.64 2.91 -1.89
CA TRP A 230 39.60 1.51 -2.31
C TRP A 230 38.24 1.13 -2.92
N LEU A 231 37.14 1.64 -2.37
CA LEU A 231 35.79 1.43 -2.92
C LEU A 231 35.68 1.99 -4.35
N ASP A 232 36.37 3.08 -4.70
CA ASP A 232 36.39 3.61 -6.08
C ASP A 232 36.88 2.61 -7.13
N THR A 233 37.64 1.58 -6.71
CA THR A 233 38.18 0.55 -7.62
C THR A 233 37.20 -0.59 -7.91
N HIS A 234 36.02 -0.58 -7.27
CA HIS A 234 35.02 -1.64 -7.37
C HIS A 234 33.86 -1.26 -8.29
N LYS A 235 33.21 -2.28 -8.86
CA LYS A 235 32.11 -2.10 -9.84
C LYS A 235 30.72 -2.15 -9.24
N GLU A 236 30.60 -2.65 -8.01
CA GLU A 236 29.34 -2.77 -7.29
C GLU A 236 29.65 -2.49 -5.82
N ILE A 237 29.16 -1.37 -5.31
CA ILE A 237 29.25 -1.03 -3.90
C ILE A 237 27.85 -0.77 -3.40
N SER A 238 27.40 -1.53 -2.41
CA SER A 238 26.23 -1.15 -1.64
C SER A 238 26.64 -0.26 -0.47
N PHE A 239 25.76 0.65 -0.09
CA PHE A 239 25.93 1.36 1.17
C PHE A 239 24.56 1.62 1.81
N ASP A 240 24.58 1.84 3.12
CA ASP A 240 23.37 2.07 3.91
C ASP A 240 23.63 3.04 5.08
N TYR A 241 22.59 3.77 5.48
CA TYR A 241 22.65 4.77 6.55
C TYR A 241 21.79 4.37 7.73
N GLU A 242 22.36 4.50 8.93
CA GLU A 242 21.58 4.48 10.17
C GLU A 242 21.42 5.86 10.76
N THR A 243 20.22 6.15 11.24
CA THR A 243 19.83 7.46 11.74
C THR A 243 19.01 7.33 13.01
N ASN A 244 18.94 8.39 13.81
CA ASN A 244 18.08 8.41 15.00
C ASN A 244 16.64 8.91 14.71
N SER A 245 16.31 9.16 13.44
CA SER A 245 15.02 9.72 13.03
C SER A 245 14.77 9.49 11.54
N LEU A 246 13.51 9.49 11.11
CA LEU A 246 13.15 9.26 9.70
C LEU A 246 13.30 10.49 8.79
N SER A 247 13.65 11.65 9.35
CA SER A 247 13.72 12.93 8.63
C SER A 247 14.93 13.72 9.09
N PRO A 248 15.76 14.27 8.17
CA PRO A 248 16.96 15.01 8.54
C PRO A 248 16.69 16.46 8.95
N TYR A 249 15.47 16.97 8.81
CA TYR A 249 15.17 18.41 8.95
C TYR A 249 15.13 18.93 10.39
N THR A 250 15.06 18.05 11.40
CA THR A 250 15.07 18.52 12.80
C THR A 250 16.50 18.69 13.29
N LYS A 251 16.74 19.66 14.19
CA LYS A 251 18.07 19.84 14.81
C LYS A 251 18.57 18.64 15.62
N LYS A 252 17.67 17.72 15.98
CA LYS A 252 17.99 16.50 16.74
C LYS A 252 18.33 15.31 15.85
N SER A 253 18.07 15.43 14.54
CA SER A 253 18.33 14.35 13.58
C SER A 253 19.83 14.14 13.46
N LYS A 254 20.29 12.91 13.63
CA LYS A 254 21.69 12.51 13.56
C LYS A 254 21.86 11.37 12.57
N LEU A 255 22.89 11.48 11.75
CA LEU A 255 23.37 10.39 10.91
C LEU A 255 24.35 9.56 11.74
N LEU A 256 23.89 8.42 12.27
CA LEU A 256 24.59 7.66 13.30
C LEU A 256 25.77 6.86 12.74
N THR A 257 25.55 6.12 11.65
CA THR A 257 26.57 5.30 11.00
C THR A 257 26.31 5.22 9.50
N VAL A 258 27.34 4.93 8.71
CA VAL A 258 27.23 4.51 7.31
C VAL A 258 27.98 3.19 7.15
N SER A 259 27.39 2.23 6.43
CA SER A 259 28.07 0.98 6.08
C SER A 259 28.24 0.83 4.58
N PHE A 260 29.21 0.01 4.20
CA PHE A 260 29.54 -0.30 2.81
C PHE A 260 29.76 -1.80 2.67
N ALA A 261 29.44 -2.34 1.50
CA ALA A 261 29.90 -3.66 1.09
C ALA A 261 30.22 -3.66 -0.41
N ASN A 262 31.29 -4.35 -0.79
CA ASN A 262 31.64 -4.65 -2.18
C ASN A 262 31.49 -6.15 -2.50
N THR A 263 31.33 -6.99 -1.46
CA THR A 263 30.93 -8.39 -1.58
C THR A 263 29.88 -8.72 -0.51
N PRO A 264 29.03 -9.73 -0.72
CA PRO A 264 28.09 -10.16 0.31
C PRO A 264 28.78 -10.62 1.61
N GLU A 265 30.04 -11.06 1.55
CA GLU A 265 30.71 -11.74 2.67
C GLU A 265 31.27 -10.79 3.73
N PHE A 266 31.57 -9.53 3.41
CA PHE A 266 32.20 -8.61 4.36
C PHE A 266 31.64 -7.18 4.25
N GLY A 267 31.49 -6.51 5.39
CA GLY A 267 31.01 -5.12 5.46
C GLY A 267 31.97 -4.19 6.20
N TYR A 268 31.93 -2.91 5.86
CA TYR A 268 32.70 -1.86 6.54
C TYR A 268 31.73 -0.83 7.10
N CYS A 269 31.85 -0.47 8.38
CA CYS A 269 31.03 0.56 9.01
C CYS A 269 31.91 1.74 9.45
N ILE A 270 31.57 2.93 8.99
CA ILE A 270 32.10 4.18 9.53
C ILE A 270 31.07 4.70 10.54
N PRO A 271 31.37 4.70 11.86
CA PRO A 271 30.53 5.37 12.83
C PRO A 271 30.61 6.87 12.59
N LEU A 272 29.49 7.58 12.66
CA LEU A 272 29.41 9.03 12.41
C LEU A 272 29.00 9.74 13.70
N GLU A 273 27.74 10.15 13.84
CA GLU A 273 27.23 10.85 15.02
C GLU A 273 26.81 9.91 16.17
N HIS A 274 27.11 8.60 16.07
CA HIS A 274 26.84 7.67 17.16
C HIS A 274 27.64 8.06 18.42
N PRO A 275 27.04 8.06 19.63
CA PRO A 275 27.73 8.53 20.85
C PRO A 275 29.06 7.83 21.18
N GLN A 276 29.23 6.59 20.71
CA GLN A 276 30.45 5.79 20.90
C GLN A 276 31.49 5.93 19.78
N ALA A 277 31.24 6.72 18.74
CA ALA A 277 32.17 6.95 17.63
C ALA A 277 33.46 7.69 18.05
N ARG A 278 33.34 8.59 19.05
CA ARG A 278 34.45 9.33 19.69
C ARG A 278 35.31 10.20 18.77
N TRP A 279 34.80 10.65 17.63
CA TRP A 279 35.46 11.67 16.81
C TRP A 279 35.58 13.00 17.52
N THR A 280 36.67 13.73 17.28
CA THR A 280 36.68 15.18 17.45
C THR A 280 35.80 15.84 16.38
N ALA A 281 35.34 17.08 16.62
CA ALA A 281 34.52 17.81 15.66
C ALA A 281 35.21 17.96 14.28
N ASP A 282 36.52 18.21 14.28
CA ASP A 282 37.32 18.35 13.06
C ASP A 282 37.48 17.02 12.31
N GLU A 283 37.59 15.90 13.02
CA GLU A 283 37.62 14.56 12.40
C GLU A 283 36.29 14.22 11.74
N LEU A 284 35.17 14.43 12.44
CA LEU A 284 33.84 14.16 11.88
C LEU A 284 33.56 15.04 10.65
N ALA A 285 33.91 16.33 10.71
CA ALA A 285 33.79 17.23 9.56
C ALA A 285 34.62 16.75 8.36
N ARG A 286 35.86 16.27 8.59
CA ARG A 286 36.68 15.67 7.53
C ARG A 286 36.05 14.40 6.96
N ILE A 287 35.49 13.53 7.79
CA ILE A 287 34.79 12.33 7.34
C ILE A 287 33.59 12.70 6.46
N TYR A 288 32.81 13.72 6.84
CA TYR A 288 31.69 14.19 6.02
C TYR A 288 32.13 14.70 4.66
N VAL A 289 33.21 15.46 4.58
CA VAL A 289 33.79 15.90 3.30
C VAL A 289 34.25 14.70 2.46
N LEU A 290 34.89 13.70 3.06
CA LEU A 290 35.31 12.49 2.35
C LEU A 290 34.10 11.71 1.80
N LEU A 291 33.04 11.57 2.61
CA LEU A 291 31.80 10.91 2.20
C LEU A 291 31.10 11.67 1.08
N GLU A 292 30.91 12.98 1.21
CA GLU A 292 30.32 13.84 0.18
C GLU A 292 31.07 13.67 -1.15
N GLN A 293 32.41 13.77 -1.12
CA GLN A 293 33.25 13.59 -2.29
C GLN A 293 33.09 12.22 -2.93
N TRP A 294 32.99 11.15 -2.13
CA TRP A 294 32.77 9.80 -2.65
C TRP A 294 31.37 9.65 -3.27
N LEU A 295 30.34 10.20 -2.63
CA LEU A 295 28.95 10.10 -3.09
C LEU A 295 28.75 10.73 -4.47
N ILE A 296 29.41 11.87 -4.75
CA ILE A 296 29.31 12.57 -6.04
C ILE A 296 30.21 12.00 -7.15
N ARG A 297 31.17 11.12 -6.82
CA ARG A 297 32.01 10.44 -7.82
C ARG A 297 31.19 9.50 -8.69
N ASP A 298 31.64 9.31 -9.92
CA ASP A 298 31.08 8.36 -10.88
C ASP A 298 31.49 6.91 -10.56
N VAL A 299 31.08 6.45 -9.39
CA VAL A 299 31.32 5.10 -8.87
C VAL A 299 29.96 4.39 -8.73
N PRO A 300 29.80 3.15 -9.21
CA PRO A 300 28.50 2.47 -9.18
C PRO A 300 28.03 2.15 -7.76
N LYS A 301 26.85 2.67 -7.38
CA LYS A 301 26.27 2.53 -6.04
C LYS A 301 24.95 1.74 -6.07
N ILE A 302 24.76 0.87 -5.10
CA ILE A 302 23.55 0.09 -4.88
C ILE A 302 22.96 0.52 -3.55
N ILE A 303 21.67 0.87 -3.55
CA ILE A 303 20.99 1.45 -2.39
C ILE A 303 19.64 0.75 -2.22
N GLN A 304 19.19 0.60 -0.98
CA GLN A 304 17.80 0.28 -0.69
C GLN A 304 17.09 1.59 -0.35
N ASN A 305 16.03 1.95 -1.07
CA ASN A 305 15.26 3.18 -0.79
C ASN A 305 16.04 4.48 -0.99
N TRP A 306 16.64 4.64 -2.17
CA TRP A 306 17.51 5.77 -2.53
C TRP A 306 16.91 7.16 -2.23
N GLN A 307 15.58 7.31 -2.20
CA GLN A 307 14.95 8.56 -1.73
C GLN A 307 15.39 8.99 -0.32
N PHE A 308 15.64 8.04 0.58
CA PHE A 308 16.07 8.30 1.94
C PHE A 308 17.53 8.72 1.97
N GLU A 309 18.43 7.94 1.37
CA GLU A 309 19.86 8.22 1.37
C GLU A 309 20.14 9.53 0.63
N GLU A 310 19.51 9.76 -0.54
CA GLU A 310 19.65 11.00 -1.30
C GLU A 310 19.26 12.22 -0.47
N LEU A 311 18.14 12.13 0.26
CA LEU A 311 17.66 13.21 1.12
C LEU A 311 18.64 13.49 2.27
N TRP A 312 19.12 12.43 2.94
CA TRP A 312 20.06 12.57 4.05
C TRP A 312 21.43 13.09 3.58
N SER A 313 21.95 12.60 2.46
CA SER A 313 23.20 13.10 1.87
C SER A 313 23.10 14.58 1.54
N GLN A 314 22.03 15.02 0.86
CA GLN A 314 21.87 16.43 0.48
C GLN A 314 21.77 17.35 1.71
N VAL A 315 21.06 16.93 2.77
CA VAL A 315 20.85 17.77 3.97
C VAL A 315 22.03 17.73 4.94
N LYS A 316 22.67 16.58 5.15
CA LYS A 316 23.75 16.41 6.14
C LYS A 316 25.15 16.59 5.57
N LEU A 317 25.36 16.23 4.31
CA LEU A 317 26.68 16.26 3.67
C LEU A 317 26.82 17.40 2.66
N GLY A 318 25.70 17.97 2.18
CA GLY A 318 25.71 19.10 1.23
C GLY A 318 25.65 18.70 -0.25
N GLY A 319 25.65 17.40 -0.56
CA GLY A 319 25.66 16.87 -1.91
C GLY A 319 24.72 15.68 -2.11
N GLY A 320 24.24 15.50 -3.35
CA GLY A 320 23.46 14.33 -3.76
C GLY A 320 24.33 13.12 -4.09
N ILE A 321 23.70 12.03 -4.52
CA ILE A 321 24.38 10.78 -4.83
C ILE A 321 24.43 10.59 -6.35
N ASN A 322 25.64 10.41 -6.87
CA ASN A 322 25.87 10.17 -8.29
C ASN A 322 26.07 8.67 -8.59
N ASN A 323 25.73 8.25 -9.80
CA ASN A 323 25.90 6.88 -10.31
C ASN A 323 25.30 5.79 -9.38
N VAL A 324 24.06 6.01 -8.92
CA VAL A 324 23.25 4.92 -8.37
C VAL A 324 22.85 4.02 -9.53
N ILE A 325 23.31 2.77 -9.52
CA ILE A 325 23.02 1.79 -10.56
C ILE A 325 21.83 0.90 -10.18
N CYS A 326 21.47 0.86 -8.90
CA CYS A 326 20.32 0.09 -8.44
C CYS A 326 19.74 0.65 -7.13
N ASP A 327 18.44 0.90 -7.15
CA ASP A 327 17.56 1.00 -5.98
C ASP A 327 16.79 -0.32 -5.91
N THR A 328 17.16 -1.21 -4.99
CA THR A 328 16.57 -2.55 -4.90
C THR A 328 15.11 -2.52 -4.49
N MET A 329 14.65 -1.50 -3.77
CA MET A 329 13.25 -1.37 -3.36
C MET A 329 12.35 -1.08 -4.56
N VAL A 330 12.74 -0.09 -5.37
CA VAL A 330 11.99 0.30 -6.56
C VAL A 330 12.09 -0.78 -7.63
N ARG A 331 13.24 -1.42 -7.79
CA ARG A 331 13.41 -2.54 -8.71
C ARG A 331 12.56 -3.74 -8.32
N GLU A 332 12.48 -4.06 -7.02
CA GLU A 332 11.59 -5.11 -6.53
C GLU A 332 10.14 -4.78 -6.80
N HIS A 333 9.72 -3.52 -6.65
CA HIS A 333 8.35 -3.13 -6.95
C HIS A 333 7.96 -3.40 -8.41
N VAL A 334 8.91 -3.20 -9.34
CA VAL A 334 8.73 -3.52 -10.76
C VAL A 334 8.62 -5.03 -10.99
N LEU A 335 9.35 -5.85 -10.24
CA LEU A 335 9.27 -7.33 -10.28
C LEU A 335 8.00 -7.87 -9.60
N ASP A 336 7.59 -7.28 -8.49
CA ASP A 336 6.44 -7.67 -7.67
C ASP A 336 5.69 -6.43 -7.14
N ASN A 337 4.55 -6.15 -7.77
CA ASN A 337 3.71 -4.99 -7.47
C ASN A 337 2.79 -5.16 -6.24
N ARG A 338 3.03 -6.15 -5.36
CA ARG A 338 2.32 -6.26 -4.08
C ARG A 338 2.70 -5.10 -3.16
N ARG A 339 1.74 -4.74 -2.31
CA ARG A 339 1.95 -3.67 -1.31
C ARG A 339 2.74 -4.22 -0.12
N GLY A 340 3.74 -3.47 0.33
CA GLY A 340 4.46 -3.77 1.57
C GLY A 340 5.42 -4.96 1.50
N VAL A 341 5.79 -5.41 0.30
CA VAL A 341 6.73 -6.54 0.11
C VAL A 341 8.12 -6.08 -0.32
N CYS A 342 8.34 -4.81 -0.62
CA CYS A 342 9.62 -4.30 -1.15
C CYS A 342 10.61 -3.87 -0.05
N GLY A 343 10.21 -3.94 1.23
CA GLY A 343 11.08 -3.60 2.36
C GLY A 343 12.18 -4.64 2.55
N GLN A 344 13.35 -4.19 3.00
CA GLN A 344 14.51 -5.04 3.19
C GLN A 344 14.27 -6.16 4.20
N GLU A 345 13.64 -5.87 5.35
CA GLU A 345 13.27 -6.90 6.35
C GLU A 345 12.43 -8.02 5.75
N PHE A 346 11.45 -7.66 4.91
CA PHE A 346 10.62 -8.63 4.23
C PHE A 346 11.46 -9.46 3.26
N GLN A 347 12.28 -8.80 2.44
CA GLN A 347 12.99 -9.44 1.33
C GLN A 347 14.15 -10.32 1.80
N THR A 348 14.89 -9.91 2.82
CA THR A 348 15.96 -10.74 3.41
C THR A 348 15.39 -11.96 4.13
N TYR A 349 14.24 -11.84 4.79
CA TYR A 349 13.54 -13.00 5.37
C TYR A 349 13.03 -13.95 4.29
N VAL A 350 12.23 -13.48 3.32
CA VAL A 350 11.60 -14.40 2.35
C VAL A 350 12.58 -15.05 1.38
N ARG A 351 13.75 -14.42 1.14
CA ARG A 351 14.78 -14.95 0.24
C ARG A 351 15.83 -15.79 0.97
N TYR A 352 16.22 -15.40 2.19
CA TYR A 352 17.39 -15.96 2.88
C TYR A 352 17.11 -16.44 4.30
N GLY A 353 15.88 -16.26 4.82
CA GLY A 353 15.53 -16.62 6.19
C GLY A 353 16.24 -15.74 7.22
N ALA A 354 16.69 -14.54 6.83
CA ALA A 354 17.46 -13.66 7.68
C ALA A 354 16.59 -13.03 8.79
N LEU A 355 17.07 -13.08 10.04
CA LEU A 355 16.37 -12.58 11.23
C LEU A 355 17.24 -11.63 12.08
N TYR A 356 18.20 -10.94 11.47
CA TYR A 356 19.14 -10.08 12.18
C TYR A 356 18.54 -8.75 12.65
N LYS A 357 17.47 -8.25 12.01
CA LYS A 357 16.86 -6.96 12.36
C LYS A 357 16.28 -6.92 13.78
N GLY A 358 15.94 -8.08 14.37
CA GLY A 358 15.49 -8.19 15.75
C GLY A 358 16.61 -8.10 16.81
N GLN A 359 17.88 -7.93 16.41
CA GLN A 359 19.04 -7.88 17.31
C GLN A 359 19.33 -6.46 17.83
N VAL A 360 18.70 -5.45 17.24
CA VAL A 360 18.73 -4.04 17.68
C VAL A 360 17.30 -3.57 17.91
N ASN A 361 17.12 -2.49 18.67
CA ASN A 361 15.90 -1.71 18.63
C ASN A 361 15.99 -0.62 17.53
N PRO A 362 15.35 -0.79 16.36
CA PRO A 362 15.46 0.18 15.27
C PRO A 362 14.85 1.55 15.60
N ALA A 363 13.99 1.61 16.63
CA ALA A 363 13.41 2.87 17.09
C ALA A 363 14.37 3.68 17.98
N ASP A 364 15.49 3.10 18.41
CA ASP A 364 16.42 3.73 19.36
C ASP A 364 17.88 3.35 19.14
N LEU A 365 18.31 3.33 17.88
CA LEU A 365 19.69 2.96 17.49
C LEU A 365 20.77 3.85 18.12
N GLU A 366 20.44 5.07 18.54
CA GLU A 366 21.39 5.99 19.19
C GLU A 366 21.85 5.49 20.57
N HIS A 367 21.02 4.72 21.27
CA HIS A 367 21.31 4.20 22.61
C HIS A 367 21.75 2.73 22.62
N GLU A 368 21.76 2.08 21.46
CA GLU A 368 22.31 0.73 21.29
C GLU A 368 23.85 0.75 21.33
N PHE A 369 24.46 -0.43 21.53
CA PHE A 369 25.92 -0.53 21.41
C PHE A 369 26.37 -0.39 19.96
N LEU A 370 27.41 0.42 19.72
CA LEU A 370 27.96 0.66 18.39
C LEU A 370 28.33 -0.62 17.66
N GLN A 371 28.88 -1.61 18.38
CA GLN A 371 29.20 -2.91 17.79
C GLN A 371 27.94 -3.58 17.18
N THR A 372 26.81 -3.52 17.88
CA THR A 372 25.54 -4.09 17.45
C THR A 372 24.94 -3.30 16.28
N VAL A 373 24.98 -1.96 16.35
CA VAL A 373 24.51 -1.07 15.26
C VAL A 373 25.35 -1.23 14.00
N ALA A 374 26.68 -1.29 14.14
CA ALA A 374 27.60 -1.50 13.02
C ALA A 374 27.40 -2.86 12.36
N ARG A 375 27.19 -3.91 13.16
CA ARG A 375 26.85 -5.25 12.66
C ARG A 375 25.55 -5.23 11.85
N TYR A 376 24.50 -4.63 12.43
CA TYR A 376 23.19 -4.49 11.81
C TYR A 376 23.27 -3.75 10.47
N ASN A 377 23.91 -2.58 10.44
CA ASN A 377 24.08 -1.77 9.23
C ASN A 377 24.93 -2.51 8.16
N CYS A 378 26.05 -3.14 8.55
CA CYS A 378 26.86 -3.93 7.63
C CYS A 378 26.08 -5.11 7.02
N LEU A 379 25.20 -5.77 7.79
CA LEU A 379 24.33 -6.81 7.26
C LEU A 379 23.33 -6.24 6.25
N ASP A 380 22.79 -5.04 6.50
CA ASP A 380 21.93 -4.35 5.54
C ASP A 380 22.66 -4.13 4.19
N ALA A 381 23.85 -3.52 4.19
CA ALA A 381 24.62 -3.32 2.97
C ALA A 381 25.00 -4.65 2.28
N ARG A 382 25.38 -5.69 3.03
CA ARG A 382 25.79 -6.97 2.43
C ARG A 382 24.60 -7.73 1.80
N TYR A 383 23.46 -7.80 2.49
CA TYR A 383 22.26 -8.43 1.94
C TYR A 383 21.73 -7.69 0.71
N LEU A 384 21.92 -6.38 0.66
CA LEU A 384 21.56 -5.54 -0.48
C LEU A 384 22.30 -5.97 -1.77
N LEU A 385 23.61 -6.26 -1.71
CA LEU A 385 24.36 -6.81 -2.85
C LEU A 385 23.80 -8.15 -3.32
N LYS A 386 23.58 -9.08 -2.38
CA LYS A 386 23.05 -10.41 -2.67
C LYS A 386 21.67 -10.33 -3.32
N TRP A 387 20.82 -9.44 -2.82
CA TRP A 387 19.49 -9.23 -3.37
C TRP A 387 19.52 -8.62 -4.77
N LYS A 388 20.39 -7.65 -5.02
CA LYS A 388 20.59 -7.09 -6.38
C LYS A 388 20.98 -8.19 -7.38
N GLN A 389 21.87 -9.11 -7.02
CA GLN A 389 22.25 -10.24 -7.87
C GLN A 389 21.06 -11.16 -8.18
N ASP A 390 20.15 -11.37 -7.22
CA ASP A 390 18.93 -12.14 -7.47
C ASP A 390 17.93 -11.37 -8.34
N GLN A 391 17.87 -10.05 -8.24
CA GLN A 391 17.05 -9.21 -9.12
C GLN A 391 17.57 -9.20 -10.56
N ASP A 392 18.88 -9.21 -10.78
CA ASP A 392 19.46 -9.30 -12.13
C ASP A 392 19.08 -10.59 -12.85
N LYS A 393 18.92 -11.70 -12.12
CA LYS A 393 18.47 -12.99 -12.69
C LYS A 393 16.99 -12.94 -13.10
N GLN A 394 16.19 -12.09 -12.47
CA GLN A 394 14.73 -12.00 -12.66
C GLN A 394 14.33 -10.89 -13.64
N ILE A 395 15.12 -9.83 -13.75
CA ILE A 395 14.80 -8.68 -14.59
C ILE A 395 14.88 -9.08 -16.07
N ILE A 396 13.89 -8.63 -16.84
CA ILE A 396 13.85 -8.80 -18.29
C ILE A 396 13.90 -7.42 -18.96
N PRO A 397 14.21 -7.30 -20.26
CA PRO A 397 14.37 -6.00 -20.93
C PRO A 397 13.19 -5.04 -20.76
N ASP A 398 11.95 -5.55 -20.81
CA ASP A 398 10.75 -4.73 -20.62
C ASP A 398 10.67 -4.15 -19.19
N LEU A 399 10.96 -4.97 -18.17
CA LEU A 399 10.95 -4.56 -16.77
C LEU A 399 12.14 -3.67 -16.43
N GLU A 400 13.29 -3.87 -17.06
CA GLU A 400 14.44 -2.97 -16.92
C GLU A 400 14.08 -1.56 -17.43
N ARG A 401 13.44 -1.45 -18.60
CA ARG A 401 12.93 -0.15 -19.10
C ARG A 401 11.91 0.48 -18.15
N ALA A 402 11.03 -0.32 -17.54
CA ALA A 402 10.08 0.15 -16.54
C ALA A 402 10.79 0.69 -15.30
N TYR A 403 11.77 -0.05 -14.79
CA TYR A 403 12.61 0.34 -13.68
C TYR A 403 13.36 1.65 -13.97
N GLN A 404 13.95 1.80 -15.16
CA GLN A 404 14.66 3.02 -15.53
C GLN A 404 13.77 4.28 -15.49
N LEU A 405 12.49 4.18 -15.84
CA LEU A 405 11.55 5.30 -15.71
C LEU A 405 11.39 5.76 -14.25
N PHE A 406 11.30 4.82 -13.31
CA PHE A 406 11.20 5.15 -11.89
C PHE A 406 12.55 5.56 -11.31
N HIS A 407 13.63 4.92 -11.72
CA HIS A 407 14.98 5.24 -11.31
C HIS A 407 15.36 6.69 -11.65
N GLU A 408 15.13 7.13 -12.90
CA GLU A 408 15.32 8.53 -13.33
C GLU A 408 14.51 9.53 -12.49
N ALA A 409 13.38 9.10 -11.91
CA ALA A 409 12.49 9.96 -11.17
C ALA A 409 12.85 10.13 -9.69
N ILE A 410 13.58 9.18 -9.09
CA ILE A 410 13.92 9.21 -7.66
C ILE A 410 14.56 10.55 -7.22
N PRO A 411 15.66 11.02 -7.83
CA PRO A 411 16.30 12.26 -7.38
C PRO A 411 15.38 13.47 -7.56
N VAL A 412 14.56 13.48 -8.62
CA VAL A 412 13.56 14.55 -8.84
C VAL A 412 12.50 14.54 -7.74
N MET A 413 11.99 13.37 -7.34
CA MET A 413 11.03 13.24 -6.23
C MET A 413 11.61 13.75 -4.90
N VAL A 414 12.92 13.54 -4.67
CA VAL A 414 13.62 14.08 -3.50
C VAL A 414 13.74 15.61 -3.59
N SER A 415 14.05 16.17 -4.76
CA SER A 415 14.07 17.63 -4.95
C SER A 415 12.70 18.26 -4.72
N LEU A 416 11.61 17.63 -5.17
CA LEU A 416 10.24 18.09 -4.88
C LEU A 416 9.95 18.08 -3.37
N LYS A 417 10.36 17.02 -2.66
CA LYS A 417 10.22 16.92 -1.21
C LYS A 417 10.99 18.03 -0.48
N GLN A 418 12.22 18.33 -0.89
CA GLN A 418 13.03 19.38 -0.29
C GLN A 418 12.44 20.76 -0.51
N ARG A 419 12.05 21.07 -1.74
CA ARG A 419 11.39 22.35 -2.08
C ARG A 419 10.12 22.54 -1.27
N GLY A 420 9.33 21.46 -1.09
CA GLY A 420 8.12 21.48 -0.29
C GLY A 420 7.07 22.49 -0.78
N ILE A 421 6.01 22.65 -0.01
CA ILE A 421 5.00 23.71 -0.21
C ILE A 421 4.87 24.52 1.07
N LYS A 422 4.77 25.84 0.95
CA LYS A 422 4.69 26.73 2.10
C LYS A 422 3.30 26.72 2.71
N VAL A 423 3.26 26.72 4.03
CA VAL A 423 2.04 26.84 4.82
C VAL A 423 1.94 28.25 5.38
N ASP A 424 0.81 28.90 5.13
CA ASP A 424 0.44 30.14 5.81
C ASP A 424 0.05 29.81 7.26
N ARG A 425 0.98 30.07 8.18
CA ARG A 425 0.84 29.78 9.60
C ARG A 425 -0.33 30.52 10.24
N GLU A 426 -0.47 31.81 9.93
CA GLU A 426 -1.55 32.65 10.46
C GLU A 426 -2.90 32.14 9.95
N ARG A 427 -2.99 31.85 8.66
CA ARG A 427 -4.23 31.31 8.08
C ARG A 427 -4.60 29.94 8.65
N LEU A 428 -3.60 29.10 8.95
CA LEU A 428 -3.82 27.81 9.61
C LEU A 428 -4.33 27.99 11.04
N ASP A 429 -3.75 28.92 11.81
CA ASP A 429 -4.21 29.27 13.17
C ASP A 429 -5.67 29.76 13.16
N GLU A 430 -6.01 30.65 12.23
CA GLU A 430 -7.37 31.14 12.02
C GLU A 430 -8.34 29.99 11.71
N LEU A 431 -7.98 29.11 10.77
CA LEU A 431 -8.83 28.00 10.35
C LEU A 431 -9.03 26.99 11.49
N GLU A 432 -8.00 26.73 12.30
CA GLU A 432 -8.11 25.90 13.50
C GLU A 432 -9.08 26.51 14.51
N LYS A 433 -8.94 27.81 14.79
CA LYS A 433 -9.83 28.53 15.71
C LYS A 433 -11.28 28.54 15.21
N GLU A 434 -11.52 28.93 13.97
CA GLU A 434 -12.86 28.94 13.36
C GLU A 434 -13.52 27.55 13.38
N THR A 435 -12.72 26.50 13.14
CA THR A 435 -13.20 25.11 13.19
C THR A 435 -13.57 24.70 14.60
N GLN A 436 -12.75 25.06 15.60
CA GLN A 436 -13.02 24.78 17.00
C GLN A 436 -14.24 25.56 17.51
N ASP A 437 -14.34 26.85 17.22
CA ASP A 437 -15.50 27.67 17.57
C ASP A 437 -16.80 27.09 16.97
N SER A 438 -16.74 26.60 15.72
CA SER A 438 -17.88 25.94 15.07
C SER A 438 -18.25 24.61 15.74
N LEU A 439 -17.27 23.83 16.20
CA LEU A 439 -17.51 22.61 16.96
C LEU A 439 -18.16 22.91 18.31
N ASP A 440 -17.70 23.94 19.00
CA ASP A 440 -18.23 24.34 20.32
C ASP A 440 -19.68 24.84 20.21
N ILE A 441 -20.01 25.57 19.14
CA ILE A 441 -21.40 25.99 18.85
C ILE A 441 -22.31 24.78 18.63
N LEU A 442 -21.86 23.76 17.91
CA LEU A 442 -22.68 22.57 17.62
C LEU A 442 -22.90 21.70 18.86
N THR A 443 -21.90 21.59 19.73
CA THR A 443 -22.03 20.82 20.99
C THR A 443 -22.94 21.52 22.01
N GLY A 444 -23.12 22.85 21.91
CA GLY A 444 -24.00 23.65 22.76
C GLY A 444 -25.48 23.70 22.38
N LYS A 445 -25.92 23.13 21.24
CA LYS A 445 -27.33 23.16 20.83
C LYS A 445 -28.14 22.06 21.53
N GLN A 446 -28.96 22.44 22.51
CA GLN A 446 -29.92 21.57 23.18
C GLN A 446 -31.33 22.19 23.08
N GLY A 447 -32.34 21.39 22.73
CA GLY A 447 -33.72 21.91 22.67
C GLY A 447 -34.77 21.01 22.00
N ALA A 448 -34.40 19.89 21.39
CA ALA A 448 -35.38 19.03 20.71
C ALA A 448 -36.00 17.98 21.65
N ASP A 449 -37.28 17.66 21.42
CA ASP A 449 -38.04 16.66 22.20
C ASP A 449 -37.37 15.28 22.20
N CYS A 450 -36.81 14.87 21.05
CA CYS A 450 -36.08 13.62 20.92
C CYS A 450 -34.80 13.56 21.78
N LEU A 451 -34.15 14.70 22.05
CA LEU A 451 -32.99 14.75 22.96
C LEU A 451 -33.41 14.60 24.43
N THR A 452 -34.59 15.13 24.78
CA THR A 452 -35.19 14.92 26.10
C THR A 452 -35.55 13.46 26.31
N GLU A 453 -36.12 12.81 25.30
CA GLU A 453 -36.43 11.38 25.33
C GLU A 453 -35.16 10.51 25.38
N TYR A 454 -34.11 10.88 24.64
CA TYR A 454 -32.80 10.24 24.73
C TYR A 454 -32.21 10.30 26.14
N GLN A 455 -32.23 11.47 26.78
CA GLN A 455 -31.77 11.63 28.16
C GLN A 455 -32.57 10.76 29.13
N LYS A 456 -33.90 10.70 28.97
CA LYS A 456 -34.78 9.84 29.79
C LYS A 456 -34.48 8.35 29.60
N LYS A 457 -34.26 7.92 28.35
CA LYS A 457 -34.06 6.50 28.01
C LYS A 457 -32.67 5.98 28.37
N TYR A 458 -31.63 6.80 28.20
CA TYR A 458 -30.23 6.36 28.36
C TYR A 458 -29.49 7.00 29.54
N GLY A 459 -30.08 7.98 30.24
CA GLY A 459 -29.47 8.64 31.40
C GLY A 459 -28.21 9.46 31.07
N LYS A 460 -27.96 9.75 29.79
CA LYS A 460 -26.78 10.47 29.31
C LYS A 460 -27.18 11.71 28.53
N THR A 461 -26.38 12.76 28.65
CA THR A 461 -26.53 13.97 27.84
C THR A 461 -26.21 13.69 26.39
N TRP A 462 -26.87 14.43 25.50
CA TRP A 462 -26.62 14.34 24.07
C TRP A 462 -25.21 14.84 23.75
N ASP A 463 -24.47 14.03 23.00
CA ASP A 463 -23.19 14.38 22.41
C ASP A 463 -23.23 13.97 20.94
N SER A 464 -23.37 14.95 20.06
CA SER A 464 -23.42 14.74 18.62
C SER A 464 -22.11 14.20 18.05
N GLY A 465 -20.99 14.28 18.77
CA GLY A 465 -19.70 13.70 18.38
C GLY A 465 -19.58 12.21 18.67
N SER A 466 -20.44 11.66 19.52
CA SER A 466 -20.42 10.25 19.91
C SER A 466 -21.25 9.40 18.95
N HIS A 467 -20.58 8.53 18.18
CA HIS A 467 -21.26 7.54 17.33
C HIS A 467 -22.24 6.67 18.11
N GLN A 468 -21.95 6.35 19.38
CA GLN A 468 -22.88 5.60 20.22
C GLN A 468 -24.13 6.40 20.57
N ALA A 469 -23.97 7.69 20.90
CA ALA A 469 -25.10 8.57 21.16
C ALA A 469 -25.95 8.75 19.90
N GLN A 470 -25.33 9.01 18.74
CA GLN A 470 -26.00 9.11 17.43
C GLN A 470 -26.85 7.87 17.13
N LYS A 471 -26.25 6.67 17.24
CA LYS A 471 -26.94 5.39 17.01
C LYS A 471 -28.18 5.25 17.89
N ARG A 472 -28.01 5.47 19.19
CA ARG A 472 -29.07 5.35 20.20
C ARG A 472 -30.17 6.39 20.00
N LEU A 473 -29.84 7.60 19.59
CA LEU A 473 -30.83 8.61 19.23
C LEU A 473 -31.58 8.25 17.95
N PHE A 474 -30.88 7.99 16.84
CA PHE A 474 -31.51 7.78 15.53
C PHE A 474 -32.33 6.49 15.45
N TYR A 475 -31.79 5.38 15.97
CA TYR A 475 -32.45 4.09 15.88
C TYR A 475 -33.27 3.77 17.13
N GLY A 476 -32.75 4.15 18.30
CA GLY A 476 -33.39 3.81 19.58
C GLY A 476 -34.49 4.79 20.02
N VAL A 477 -34.42 6.07 19.64
CA VAL A 477 -35.40 7.09 20.03
C VAL A 477 -36.25 7.52 18.84
N MET A 478 -35.62 7.97 17.75
CA MET A 478 -36.33 8.41 16.55
C MET A 478 -36.94 7.25 15.74
N GLY A 479 -36.54 6.01 16.01
CA GLY A 479 -37.09 4.82 15.35
C GLY A 479 -36.80 4.73 13.86
N LEU A 480 -35.73 5.39 13.38
CA LEU A 480 -35.36 5.38 11.97
C LEU A 480 -34.83 4.00 11.57
N SER A 481 -34.95 3.65 10.29
CA SER A 481 -34.42 2.39 9.77
C SER A 481 -32.95 2.54 9.33
N PRO A 482 -32.04 1.63 9.70
CA PRO A 482 -30.64 1.69 9.27
C PRO A 482 -30.49 1.30 7.79
N LEU A 483 -29.60 2.00 7.07
CA LEU A 483 -29.18 1.58 5.72
C LEU A 483 -28.39 0.26 5.77
N LYS A 484 -27.51 0.15 6.77
CA LYS A 484 -26.58 -0.96 6.96
C LYS A 484 -26.15 -1.05 8.42
N LEU A 485 -25.69 -2.23 8.80
CA LEU A 485 -25.05 -2.48 10.09
C LEU A 485 -23.56 -2.11 10.03
N THR A 486 -22.98 -1.90 11.19
CA THR A 486 -21.52 -1.84 11.34
C THR A 486 -20.91 -3.20 11.06
N GLY A 487 -19.61 -3.25 10.77
CA GLY A 487 -18.93 -4.51 10.42
C GLY A 487 -18.96 -5.60 11.50
N LYS A 488 -19.38 -5.27 12.74
CA LYS A 488 -19.58 -6.23 13.85
C LYS A 488 -21.06 -6.44 14.21
N GLY A 489 -21.96 -5.67 13.60
CA GLY A 489 -23.38 -5.73 13.92
C GLY A 489 -24.04 -6.97 13.32
N THR A 490 -24.96 -7.56 14.07
CA THR A 490 -25.70 -8.76 13.66
C THR A 490 -27.20 -8.53 13.60
N ASP A 491 -27.69 -7.44 14.20
CA ASP A 491 -29.11 -7.19 14.40
C ASP A 491 -29.47 -5.73 14.09
N THR A 492 -30.52 -5.51 13.28
CA THR A 492 -31.03 -4.18 12.95
C THR A 492 -31.87 -3.56 14.05
N ASP A 493 -32.39 -4.37 14.98
CA ASP A 493 -33.20 -3.89 16.10
C ASP A 493 -32.33 -3.42 17.28
N ASN A 494 -31.03 -3.71 17.24
CA ASN A 494 -30.05 -3.19 18.19
C ASN A 494 -29.41 -1.90 17.67
N PRO A 495 -29.70 -0.71 18.25
CA PRO A 495 -29.12 0.55 17.81
C PRO A 495 -27.59 0.54 17.73
N ASP A 496 -26.91 -0.13 18.67
CA ASP A 496 -25.45 -0.14 18.75
C ASP A 496 -24.80 -0.90 17.57
N ASP A 497 -25.56 -1.78 16.89
CA ASP A 497 -25.13 -2.53 15.71
C ASP A 497 -25.25 -1.70 14.41
N CYS A 498 -26.10 -0.68 14.38
CA CYS A 498 -26.39 0.15 13.20
C CYS A 498 -25.26 1.15 12.87
N ALA A 499 -25.07 1.49 11.59
CA ALA A 499 -24.00 2.38 11.15
C ALA A 499 -24.44 3.85 11.03
N THR A 500 -23.63 4.81 11.50
CA THR A 500 -23.86 6.27 11.34
C THR A 500 -22.76 6.96 10.51
N ASP A 501 -22.25 6.28 9.48
CA ASP A 501 -21.31 6.90 8.54
C ASP A 501 -22.00 7.90 7.59
N ALA A 502 -21.23 8.60 6.76
CA ALA A 502 -21.76 9.65 5.88
C ALA A 502 -22.84 9.16 4.90
N GLU A 503 -22.81 7.89 4.50
CA GLU A 503 -23.83 7.30 3.63
C GLU A 503 -25.11 7.02 4.42
N SER A 504 -24.97 6.44 5.63
CA SER A 504 -26.09 6.23 6.54
C SER A 504 -26.76 7.54 6.93
N LEU A 505 -26.02 8.59 7.30
CA LEU A 505 -26.60 9.87 7.68
C LEU A 505 -27.39 10.51 6.52
N LYS A 506 -26.89 10.39 5.28
CA LYS A 506 -27.64 10.85 4.08
C LYS A 506 -28.90 10.04 3.83
N PHE A 507 -28.89 8.75 4.14
CA PHE A 507 -30.07 7.89 4.06
C PHE A 507 -31.11 8.24 5.14
N LEU A 508 -30.66 8.51 6.37
CA LEU A 508 -31.54 8.91 7.47
C LEU A 508 -32.27 10.24 7.18
N LEU A 509 -31.58 11.20 6.54
CA LEU A 509 -32.22 12.47 6.12
C LEU A 509 -33.41 12.27 5.18
N LYS A 510 -33.46 11.17 4.42
CA LYS A 510 -34.59 10.85 3.54
C LYS A 510 -35.82 10.31 4.28
N GLN A 511 -35.66 9.91 5.55
CA GLN A 511 -36.71 9.32 6.38
C GLN A 511 -37.37 10.35 7.31
N VAL A 512 -36.80 11.55 7.42
CA VAL A 512 -37.34 12.64 8.22
C VAL A 512 -37.86 13.74 7.31
N GLU A 513 -38.85 14.49 7.78
CA GLU A 513 -39.33 15.66 7.04
C GLU A 513 -38.21 16.71 6.91
N SER A 514 -38.10 17.32 5.72
CA SER A 514 -37.18 18.44 5.47
C SER A 514 -37.43 19.54 6.48
N ASP A 515 -36.35 20.18 6.94
CA ASP A 515 -36.37 21.31 7.89
C ASP A 515 -36.93 20.99 9.29
N SER A 516 -37.28 19.73 9.57
CA SER A 516 -37.64 19.26 10.91
C SER A 516 -36.46 19.36 11.87
N GLU A 517 -36.74 19.42 13.17
CA GLU A 517 -35.68 19.45 14.19
C GLU A 517 -34.82 18.18 14.15
N ASN A 518 -35.42 17.02 13.82
CA ASN A 518 -34.69 15.77 13.60
C ASN A 518 -33.74 15.86 12.39
N ALA A 519 -34.18 16.46 11.27
CA ALA A 519 -33.33 16.70 10.12
C ALA A 519 -32.13 17.60 10.49
N LYS A 520 -32.38 18.71 11.20
CA LYS A 520 -31.30 19.60 11.68
C LYS A 520 -30.31 18.91 12.60
N ILE A 521 -30.75 17.98 13.45
CA ILE A 521 -29.84 17.19 14.30
C ILE A 521 -28.96 16.27 13.45
N ILE A 522 -29.54 15.56 12.50
CA ILE A 522 -28.79 14.65 11.60
C ILE A 522 -27.80 15.46 10.74
N GLU A 523 -28.21 16.60 10.20
CA GLU A 523 -27.36 17.53 9.46
C GLU A 523 -26.22 18.08 10.34
N SER A 524 -26.52 18.45 11.58
CA SER A 524 -25.51 18.90 12.55
C SER A 524 -24.48 17.81 12.83
N CYS A 525 -24.89 16.54 12.92
CA CYS A 525 -23.96 15.41 13.05
C CYS A 525 -23.08 15.24 11.80
N GLN A 526 -23.64 15.39 10.60
CA GLN A 526 -22.85 15.37 9.35
C GLN A 526 -21.85 16.54 9.31
N HIS A 527 -22.30 17.74 9.66
CA HIS A 527 -21.47 18.95 9.66
C HIS A 527 -20.34 18.84 10.69
N GLN A 528 -20.64 18.37 11.91
CA GLN A 528 -19.64 18.09 12.93
C GLN A 528 -18.62 17.04 12.47
N ALA A 529 -19.06 15.96 11.83
CA ALA A 529 -18.14 14.95 11.29
C ALA A 529 -17.18 15.54 10.23
N HIS A 530 -17.62 16.53 9.46
CA HIS A 530 -16.75 17.27 8.54
C HIS A 530 -15.80 18.23 9.27
N LEU A 531 -16.27 18.95 10.29
CA LEU A 531 -15.42 19.83 11.10
C LEU A 531 -14.34 19.03 11.86
N VAL A 532 -14.68 17.88 12.43
CA VAL A 532 -13.70 16.97 13.08
C VAL A 532 -12.63 16.51 12.08
N LYS A 533 -13.04 16.20 10.83
CA LYS A 533 -12.07 15.88 9.77
C LYS A 533 -11.18 17.08 9.42
N LEU A 534 -11.75 18.29 9.30
CA LEU A 534 -10.99 19.51 9.04
C LEU A 534 -9.98 19.79 10.16
N ALA A 535 -10.41 19.73 11.43
CA ALA A 535 -9.54 19.86 12.59
C ALA A 535 -8.42 18.82 12.59
N GLY A 536 -8.73 17.57 12.21
CA GLY A 536 -7.75 16.51 12.03
C GLY A 536 -6.71 16.84 10.94
N TYR A 537 -7.13 17.43 9.83
CA TYR A 537 -6.20 17.89 8.79
C TYR A 537 -5.32 19.04 9.27
N CYS A 538 -5.89 20.06 9.91
CA CYS A 538 -5.11 21.21 10.41
C CYS A 538 -4.04 20.76 11.42
N LYS A 539 -4.43 19.93 12.40
CA LYS A 539 -3.51 19.31 13.36
C LYS A 539 -2.43 18.46 12.67
N GLY A 540 -2.80 17.76 11.61
CA GLY A 540 -1.88 16.98 10.78
C GLY A 540 -0.83 17.86 10.11
N TYR A 541 -1.25 18.96 9.48
CA TYR A 541 -0.35 19.92 8.85
C TYR A 541 0.57 20.56 9.89
N ARG A 542 0.05 20.99 11.04
CA ARG A 542 0.85 21.54 12.14
C ARG A 542 1.95 20.60 12.60
N LYS A 543 1.65 19.30 12.70
CA LYS A 543 2.60 18.28 13.14
C LYS A 543 3.70 18.02 12.11
N LEU A 544 3.36 18.10 10.83
CA LEU A 544 4.25 17.75 9.71
C LEU A 544 5.01 18.94 9.14
N MET A 545 4.58 20.15 9.44
CA MET A 545 5.23 21.39 9.06
C MET A 545 6.63 21.47 9.69
N GLY A 546 7.64 21.72 8.87
CA GLY A 546 9.01 21.92 9.31
C GLY A 546 9.19 23.24 10.06
N ASP A 547 10.38 23.44 10.63
CA ASP A 547 10.78 24.71 11.26
C ASP A 547 10.84 25.86 10.23
N ASP A 548 10.86 25.53 8.94
CA ASP A 548 10.88 26.41 7.76
C ASP A 548 9.47 26.77 7.23
N ASP A 549 8.40 26.39 7.95
CA ASP A 549 7.01 26.56 7.52
C ASP A 549 6.64 25.81 6.23
N LEU A 550 7.42 24.79 5.85
CA LEU A 550 7.16 23.96 4.68
C LEU A 550 6.54 22.61 5.07
N LEU A 551 5.71 22.07 4.17
CA LEU A 551 5.36 20.65 4.16
C LEU A 551 6.25 19.95 3.14
N HIS A 552 6.88 18.85 3.55
CA HIS A 552 7.81 18.04 2.74
C HIS A 552 7.23 16.67 2.40
N PRO A 553 6.23 16.59 1.50
CA PRO A 553 5.61 15.33 1.12
C PRO A 553 6.64 14.36 0.52
N SER A 554 6.53 13.09 0.88
CA SER A 554 7.33 12.02 0.26
C SER A 554 6.53 11.36 -0.86
N PHE A 555 7.04 11.41 -2.09
CA PHE A 555 6.40 10.84 -3.27
C PHE A 555 6.96 9.44 -3.57
N LEU A 556 6.25 8.41 -3.12
CA LEU A 556 6.70 7.01 -3.20
C LEU A 556 6.35 6.38 -4.55
N LEU A 557 7.31 5.73 -5.19
CA LEU A 557 7.14 4.98 -6.45
C LEU A 557 7.02 3.46 -6.27
N HIS A 558 7.02 2.98 -5.01
CA HIS A 558 7.13 1.55 -4.69
C HIS A 558 5.91 0.98 -3.91
N SER A 559 4.80 1.73 -3.82
CA SER A 559 3.71 1.42 -2.88
C SER A 559 2.38 1.02 -3.54
N VAL A 560 2.12 1.45 -4.78
CA VAL A 560 0.82 1.30 -5.44
C VAL A 560 0.87 0.20 -6.48
N SER A 561 0.03 -0.81 -6.34
CA SER A 561 -0.03 -1.96 -7.25
C SER A 561 -0.34 -1.64 -8.71
N SER A 562 -0.93 -0.48 -9.02
CA SER A 562 -1.14 -0.04 -10.42
C SER A 562 0.05 0.70 -11.01
N TYR A 563 1.16 0.86 -10.26
CA TYR A 563 2.34 1.65 -10.60
C TYR A 563 2.10 3.16 -10.69
N ARG A 564 1.19 3.70 -9.87
CA ARG A 564 1.09 5.14 -9.63
C ARG A 564 2.02 5.56 -8.50
N SER A 565 2.39 6.84 -8.44
CA SER A 565 2.93 7.39 -7.21
C SER A 565 1.88 7.34 -6.09
N SER A 566 2.37 7.35 -4.85
CA SER A 566 1.60 7.76 -3.67
C SER A 566 2.31 8.89 -2.96
N SER A 567 1.61 9.63 -2.11
CA SER A 567 2.21 10.65 -1.26
C SER A 567 1.95 10.34 0.22
N VAL A 568 2.96 10.57 1.07
CA VAL A 568 2.87 10.46 2.54
C VAL A 568 3.54 11.66 3.20
N ASP A 569 3.14 11.96 4.44
CA ASP A 569 3.73 12.97 5.32
C ASP A 569 3.85 14.41 4.74
N PRO A 570 2.72 15.05 4.32
CA PRO A 570 1.35 14.55 4.33
C PRO A 570 0.96 13.92 2.99
N ASN A 571 -0.15 13.18 2.96
CA ASN A 571 -0.66 12.63 1.71
C ASN A 571 -1.29 13.71 0.82
N PHE A 572 -0.52 14.23 -0.13
CA PHE A 572 -0.94 15.26 -1.08
C PHE A 572 -2.08 14.81 -2.00
N GLN A 573 -2.24 13.50 -2.23
CA GLN A 573 -3.36 12.97 -3.02
C GLN A 573 -4.70 13.04 -2.26
N ASN A 574 -4.69 13.27 -0.95
CA ASN A 574 -5.89 13.35 -0.13
C ASN A 574 -6.29 14.79 0.24
N ILE A 575 -5.65 15.80 -0.36
CA ILE A 575 -6.00 17.20 -0.13
C ILE A 575 -7.47 17.42 -0.55
N PRO A 576 -8.37 17.82 0.36
CA PRO A 576 -9.80 17.90 0.04
C PRO A 576 -10.10 18.96 -1.03
N VAL A 577 -10.87 18.59 -2.05
CA VAL A 577 -11.31 19.51 -3.12
C VAL A 577 -12.84 19.65 -3.20
N ARG A 578 -13.57 18.55 -3.06
CA ARG A 578 -15.01 18.51 -3.41
C ARG A 578 -15.93 19.13 -2.38
N LEU A 579 -15.61 19.03 -1.09
CA LEU A 579 -16.46 19.53 -0.02
C LEU A 579 -15.96 20.92 0.40
N PRO A 580 -16.73 22.01 0.18
CA PRO A 580 -16.25 23.38 0.37
C PRO A 580 -15.63 23.63 1.75
N LEU A 581 -16.24 23.10 2.82
CA LEU A 581 -15.71 23.21 4.17
C LEU A 581 -14.30 22.62 4.31
N LEU A 582 -14.08 21.41 3.79
CA LEU A 582 -12.77 20.76 3.85
C LEU A 582 -11.77 21.40 2.89
N ALA A 583 -12.23 21.91 1.75
CA ALA A 583 -11.40 22.57 0.75
C ALA A 583 -10.74 23.84 1.31
N ARG A 584 -11.28 24.44 2.39
CA ARG A 584 -10.67 25.59 3.08
C ARG A 584 -9.23 25.33 3.52
N LEU A 585 -8.85 24.07 3.79
CA LEU A 585 -7.46 23.69 4.08
C LEU A 585 -6.49 24.10 2.96
N ARG A 586 -6.94 24.09 1.70
CA ARG A 586 -6.14 24.51 0.54
C ARG A 586 -5.80 26.01 0.57
N SER A 587 -6.53 26.82 1.34
CA SER A 587 -6.20 28.25 1.51
C SER A 587 -4.94 28.47 2.33
N CYS A 588 -4.54 27.49 3.14
CA CYS A 588 -3.31 27.54 3.93
C CYS A 588 -2.06 27.19 3.11
N LEU A 589 -2.21 26.69 1.87
CA LEU A 589 -1.10 26.29 1.01
C LEU A 589 -0.80 27.39 0.01
N ILE A 590 0.33 28.06 0.18
CA ILE A 590 0.73 29.30 -0.50
C ILE A 590 2.07 29.12 -1.24
N PRO A 591 2.40 29.96 -2.24
CA PRO A 591 3.71 29.90 -2.88
C PRO A 591 4.82 30.43 -1.97
N GLN A 592 6.05 29.98 -2.24
CA GLN A 592 7.29 30.56 -1.73
C GLN A 592 7.72 31.78 -2.55
N HIS A 593 7.43 31.78 -3.86
CA HIS A 593 7.57 32.93 -4.74
C HIS A 593 6.24 33.70 -4.89
N ASP A 594 5.86 34.03 -6.13
CA ASP A 594 4.71 34.84 -6.46
C ASP A 594 3.44 34.00 -6.58
N TRP A 595 3.51 32.87 -7.27
CA TRP A 595 2.33 32.11 -7.66
C TRP A 595 2.50 30.60 -7.51
N LEU A 596 1.40 29.92 -7.15
CA LEU A 596 1.25 28.50 -7.42
C LEU A 596 0.60 28.33 -8.79
N MET A 597 1.17 27.45 -9.61
CA MET A 597 0.60 27.09 -10.90
C MET A 597 0.36 25.57 -10.96
N GLU A 598 -0.73 25.14 -11.57
CA GLU A 598 -1.13 23.73 -11.69
C GLU A 598 -1.36 23.37 -13.16
N LEU A 599 -0.66 22.33 -13.63
CA LEU A 599 -0.90 21.65 -14.90
C LEU A 599 -1.71 20.39 -14.62
N ASP A 600 -2.98 20.33 -15.03
CA ASP A 600 -3.88 19.18 -14.81
C ASP A 600 -4.21 18.48 -16.13
N PHE A 601 -3.86 17.20 -16.27
CA PHE A 601 -4.10 16.46 -17.51
C PHE A 601 -5.60 16.25 -17.78
N SER A 602 -6.06 16.68 -18.95
CA SER A 602 -7.46 16.57 -19.34
C SER A 602 -7.82 15.14 -19.76
N GLY A 603 -8.44 14.38 -18.86
CA GLY A 603 -8.96 13.04 -19.15
C GLY A 603 -7.87 12.01 -19.45
N ALA A 604 -6.76 12.06 -18.71
CA ALA A 604 -5.57 11.23 -18.94
C ALA A 604 -5.90 9.74 -19.12
N GLU A 605 -6.68 9.18 -18.19
CA GLU A 605 -7.03 7.75 -18.22
C GLU A 605 -7.86 7.37 -19.45
N VAL A 606 -8.78 8.24 -19.89
CA VAL A 606 -9.61 7.98 -21.09
C VAL A 606 -8.77 8.09 -22.36
N ARG A 607 -7.86 9.07 -22.45
CA ARG A 607 -6.90 9.18 -23.54
C ARG A 607 -5.97 7.97 -23.59
N MET A 608 -5.58 7.44 -22.43
CA MET A 608 -4.78 6.23 -22.34
C MET A 608 -5.56 4.99 -22.81
N LEU A 609 -6.84 4.86 -22.45
CA LEU A 609 -7.70 3.80 -23.00
C LEU A 609 -7.77 3.87 -24.53
N ALA A 610 -7.85 5.07 -25.11
CA ALA A 610 -7.82 5.27 -26.56
C ALA A 610 -6.48 4.85 -27.17
N CYS A 611 -5.34 5.15 -26.52
CA CYS A 611 -4.01 4.71 -26.95
C CYS A 611 -3.87 3.18 -26.90
N GLU A 612 -4.41 2.54 -25.87
CA GLU A 612 -4.29 1.11 -25.63
C GLU A 612 -5.19 0.28 -26.55
N SER A 613 -6.49 0.62 -26.59
CA SER A 613 -7.48 -0.08 -27.42
C SER A 613 -7.38 0.24 -28.91
N LYS A 614 -6.88 1.43 -29.25
CA LYS A 614 -6.94 2.02 -30.60
C LYS A 614 -8.37 2.15 -31.13
N ASP A 615 -9.34 2.29 -30.23
CA ASP A 615 -10.75 2.40 -30.60
C ASP A 615 -11.00 3.64 -31.46
N LYS A 616 -11.52 3.42 -32.67
CA LYS A 616 -11.67 4.47 -33.68
C LYS A 616 -12.66 5.54 -33.24
N ARG A 617 -13.77 5.15 -32.60
CA ARG A 617 -14.81 6.07 -32.15
C ARG A 617 -14.32 6.90 -30.97
N LEU A 618 -13.62 6.28 -30.02
CA LEU A 618 -13.04 6.99 -28.88
C LEU A 618 -11.96 7.99 -29.33
N ILE A 619 -11.06 7.58 -30.23
CA ILE A 619 -10.04 8.48 -30.80
C ILE A 619 -10.71 9.63 -31.55
N TYR A 620 -11.74 9.35 -32.36
CA TYR A 620 -12.51 10.37 -33.06
C TYR A 620 -13.16 11.36 -32.08
N ASN A 621 -13.82 10.85 -31.03
CA ASN A 621 -14.48 11.68 -30.03
C ASN A 621 -13.49 12.62 -29.34
N ILE A 622 -12.31 12.10 -28.98
CA ILE A 622 -11.24 12.89 -28.35
C ILE A 622 -10.70 13.95 -29.31
N ARG A 623 -10.38 13.59 -30.57
CA ARG A 623 -9.79 14.53 -31.55
C ARG A 623 -10.74 15.66 -31.95
N ASN A 624 -12.03 15.39 -31.96
CA ASN A 624 -13.06 16.35 -32.39
C ASN A 624 -13.81 16.98 -31.21
N ASN A 625 -13.34 16.78 -29.96
CA ASN A 625 -13.98 17.29 -28.75
C ASN A 625 -15.49 16.96 -28.65
N VAL A 626 -15.89 15.75 -29.09
CA VAL A 626 -17.27 15.28 -29.02
C VAL A 626 -17.66 15.08 -27.55
N ASP A 627 -18.77 15.70 -27.13
CA ASP A 627 -19.29 15.59 -25.76
C ASP A 627 -20.08 14.29 -25.56
N TYR A 628 -19.38 13.15 -25.61
CA TYR A 628 -20.00 11.84 -25.41
C TYR A 628 -20.67 11.68 -24.04
N HIS A 629 -20.27 12.45 -23.03
CA HIS A 629 -20.98 12.49 -21.73
C HIS A 629 -22.41 12.99 -21.87
N ARG A 630 -22.61 14.05 -22.67
CA ARG A 630 -23.93 14.59 -22.97
C ARG A 630 -24.74 13.63 -23.84
N HIS A 631 -24.10 12.98 -24.80
CA HIS A 631 -24.72 11.94 -25.63
C HIS A 631 -25.33 10.81 -24.78
N TYR A 632 -24.54 10.18 -23.90
CA TYR A 632 -25.07 9.10 -23.05
C TYR A 632 -26.06 9.61 -21.99
N ALA A 633 -25.90 10.84 -21.48
CA ALA A 633 -26.90 11.46 -20.62
C ALA A 633 -28.25 11.66 -21.33
N ALA A 634 -28.23 12.12 -22.59
CA ALA A 634 -29.40 12.28 -23.44
C ALA A 634 -30.16 10.95 -23.59
N LEU A 635 -29.43 9.86 -23.83
CA LEU A 635 -30.02 8.52 -23.84
C LEU A 635 -30.61 8.17 -22.46
N LEU A 636 -29.88 8.28 -21.35
CA LEU A 636 -30.40 7.92 -20.03
C LEU A 636 -31.67 8.70 -19.64
N TYR A 637 -31.71 10.00 -19.90
CA TYR A 637 -32.85 10.89 -19.60
C TYR A 637 -33.94 10.87 -20.67
N GLN A 638 -33.71 10.22 -21.82
CA GLN A 638 -34.62 10.21 -22.97
C GLN A 638 -34.97 11.63 -23.45
N LYS A 639 -33.95 12.49 -23.55
CA LYS A 639 -34.06 13.87 -24.04
C LYS A 639 -33.12 14.11 -25.21
N PRO A 640 -33.44 15.02 -26.14
CA PRO A 640 -32.47 15.52 -27.12
C PRO A 640 -31.19 16.08 -26.45
N GLU A 641 -30.02 15.93 -27.08
CA GLU A 641 -28.74 16.36 -26.49
C GLU A 641 -28.66 17.86 -26.17
N ASN A 642 -29.32 18.68 -26.99
CA ASN A 642 -29.41 20.13 -26.81
C ASN A 642 -30.32 20.54 -25.63
N GLU A 643 -31.16 19.63 -25.14
CA GLU A 643 -32.03 19.84 -23.96
C GLU A 643 -31.41 19.35 -22.65
N ILE A 644 -30.27 18.65 -22.72
CA ILE A 644 -29.57 18.18 -21.52
C ILE A 644 -28.98 19.37 -20.76
N THR A 645 -29.35 19.50 -19.49
CA THR A 645 -28.77 20.52 -18.61
C THR A 645 -27.34 20.17 -18.20
N SER A 646 -26.58 21.15 -17.73
CA SER A 646 -25.23 20.92 -17.18
C SER A 646 -25.24 19.94 -15.99
N GLU A 647 -26.29 19.97 -15.17
CA GLU A 647 -26.46 19.04 -14.05
C GLU A 647 -26.74 17.61 -14.53
N GLU A 648 -27.63 17.43 -15.51
CA GLU A 648 -27.92 16.11 -16.09
C GLU A 648 -26.70 15.53 -16.80
N ARG A 649 -25.95 16.35 -17.54
CA ARG A 649 -24.66 15.96 -18.13
C ARG A 649 -23.68 15.50 -17.04
N TYR A 650 -23.58 16.25 -15.94
CA TYR A 650 -22.71 15.90 -14.82
C TYR A 650 -23.13 14.58 -14.16
N LYS A 651 -24.44 14.36 -13.98
CA LYS A 651 -24.99 13.09 -13.48
C LYS A 651 -24.72 11.94 -14.44
N GLY A 652 -24.91 12.11 -15.74
CA GLY A 652 -24.58 11.09 -16.75
C GLY A 652 -23.08 10.76 -16.78
N LYS A 653 -22.22 11.78 -16.74
CA LYS A 653 -20.75 11.62 -16.69
C LYS A 653 -20.31 10.77 -15.50
N ASN A 654 -20.70 11.14 -14.29
CA ASN A 654 -20.23 10.49 -13.06
C ASN A 654 -21.04 9.25 -12.67
N GLY A 655 -22.29 9.18 -13.11
CA GLY A 655 -23.23 8.12 -12.80
C GLY A 655 -23.18 6.96 -13.79
N PHE A 656 -22.76 7.20 -15.04
CA PHE A 656 -22.75 6.18 -16.10
C PHE A 656 -21.42 6.13 -16.86
N THR A 657 -21.04 7.19 -17.60
CA THR A 657 -19.91 7.12 -18.55
C THR A 657 -18.57 6.75 -17.89
N PHE A 658 -18.23 7.40 -16.78
CA PHE A 658 -17.00 7.07 -16.05
C PHE A 658 -17.07 5.68 -15.39
N PRO A 659 -18.15 5.30 -14.67
CA PRO A 659 -18.33 3.93 -14.21
C PRO A 659 -18.12 2.86 -15.29
N GLU A 660 -18.66 3.05 -16.50
CA GLU A 660 -18.44 2.14 -17.65
C GLU A 660 -16.95 2.03 -18.03
N PHE A 661 -16.26 3.17 -18.19
CA PHE A 661 -14.82 3.18 -18.44
C PHE A 661 -14.04 2.46 -17.34
N TYR A 662 -14.47 2.58 -16.08
CA TYR A 662 -13.85 1.96 -14.91
C TYR A 662 -14.35 0.54 -14.60
N GLY A 663 -15.09 -0.08 -15.53
CA GLY A 663 -15.48 -1.49 -15.43
C GLY A 663 -16.57 -1.78 -14.39
N ASP A 664 -17.42 -0.80 -14.07
CA ASP A 664 -18.74 -1.10 -13.52
C ASP A 664 -19.66 -1.61 -14.63
N TYR A 665 -20.81 -2.16 -14.25
CA TYR A 665 -21.82 -2.67 -15.18
C TYR A 665 -23.21 -2.24 -14.73
N TYR A 666 -24.21 -2.41 -15.58
CA TYR A 666 -25.54 -1.83 -15.44
C TYR A 666 -26.20 -2.05 -14.07
N LYS A 667 -26.06 -3.23 -13.44
CA LYS A 667 -26.62 -3.45 -12.09
C LYS A 667 -25.88 -2.66 -11.00
N GLY A 668 -24.55 -2.57 -11.12
CA GLY A 668 -23.73 -1.76 -10.22
C GLY A 668 -24.07 -0.28 -10.36
N ILE A 669 -24.22 0.17 -11.60
CA ILE A 669 -24.62 1.54 -11.94
C ILE A 669 -26.04 1.84 -11.45
N ALA A 670 -27.01 0.94 -11.66
CA ALA A 670 -28.40 1.10 -11.22
C ALA A 670 -28.52 1.24 -9.70
N LYS A 671 -27.75 0.45 -8.94
CA LYS A 671 -27.72 0.53 -7.48
C LYS A 671 -27.32 1.93 -6.98
N ASN A 672 -26.40 2.60 -7.68
CA ASN A 672 -25.88 3.91 -7.31
C ASN A 672 -26.67 5.08 -7.93
N ASN A 673 -27.55 4.79 -8.90
CA ASN A 673 -28.28 5.80 -9.67
C ASN A 673 -29.77 5.46 -9.75
N PRO A 674 -30.51 5.53 -8.62
CA PRO A 674 -31.93 5.14 -8.59
C PRO A 674 -32.84 6.06 -9.42
N GLN A 675 -32.32 7.18 -9.93
CA GLN A 675 -33.05 8.05 -10.86
C GLN A 675 -33.29 7.39 -12.24
N TRP A 676 -32.57 6.32 -12.58
CA TRP A 676 -32.77 5.56 -13.82
C TRP A 676 -33.12 4.10 -13.51
N THR A 677 -33.95 3.48 -14.34
CA THR A 677 -34.29 2.06 -14.18
C THR A 677 -33.12 1.16 -14.60
N GLU A 678 -32.97 0.00 -13.97
CA GLU A 678 -31.94 -0.99 -14.35
C GLU A 678 -32.01 -1.33 -15.84
N LYS A 679 -33.23 -1.55 -16.36
CA LYS A 679 -33.46 -1.80 -17.79
C LYS A 679 -32.95 -0.65 -18.66
N ARG A 680 -33.21 0.60 -18.27
CA ARG A 680 -32.76 1.76 -19.06
C ARG A 680 -31.24 1.83 -19.10
N ILE A 681 -30.58 1.60 -17.97
CA ILE A 681 -29.12 1.60 -17.89
C ILE A 681 -28.54 0.48 -18.76
N GLN A 682 -29.13 -0.72 -18.74
CA GLN A 682 -28.71 -1.83 -19.57
C GLN A 682 -28.80 -1.51 -21.07
N GLU A 683 -29.92 -0.93 -21.53
CA GLU A 683 -30.09 -0.51 -22.93
C GLU A 683 -29.02 0.51 -23.36
N VAL A 684 -28.66 1.46 -22.48
CA VAL A 684 -27.63 2.47 -22.78
C VAL A 684 -26.22 1.89 -22.69
N GLU A 685 -25.98 0.92 -21.80
CA GLU A 685 -24.72 0.16 -21.71
C GLU A 685 -24.45 -0.61 -23.01
N GLU A 686 -25.47 -1.26 -23.58
CA GLU A 686 -25.35 -1.95 -24.87
C GLU A 686 -24.93 -0.97 -25.98
N ILE A 687 -25.60 0.19 -26.08
CA ILE A 687 -25.23 1.25 -27.04
C ILE A 687 -23.81 1.75 -26.79
N PHE A 688 -23.42 1.98 -25.54
CA PHE A 688 -22.08 2.44 -25.18
C PHE A 688 -20.99 1.50 -25.67
N TRP A 689 -21.19 0.20 -25.48
CA TRP A 689 -20.23 -0.83 -25.88
C TRP A 689 -20.25 -1.15 -27.37
N ASP A 690 -21.38 -0.91 -28.06
CA ASP A 690 -21.45 -0.98 -29.52
C ASP A 690 -20.73 0.22 -30.16
N ASP A 691 -20.88 1.42 -29.59
CA ASP A 691 -20.14 2.62 -30.01
C ASP A 691 -18.62 2.44 -29.79
N LEU A 692 -18.22 1.73 -28.73
CA LEU A 692 -16.83 1.49 -28.33
C LEU A 692 -16.41 0.01 -28.46
N ALA A 693 -16.75 -0.60 -29.59
CA ALA A 693 -16.58 -2.03 -29.81
C ALA A 693 -15.11 -2.50 -29.75
N ASP A 694 -14.16 -1.69 -30.25
CA ASP A 694 -12.73 -2.03 -30.22
C ASP A 694 -12.20 -1.98 -28.77
N LEU A 695 -12.66 -1.01 -27.97
CA LEU A 695 -12.35 -0.93 -26.54
C LEU A 695 -12.89 -2.15 -25.77
N LYS A 696 -14.13 -2.56 -26.04
CA LYS A 696 -14.72 -3.78 -25.45
C LYS A 696 -13.89 -5.01 -25.79
N ALA A 697 -13.60 -5.21 -27.06
CA ALA A 697 -12.80 -6.35 -27.53
C ALA A 697 -11.39 -6.37 -26.90
N TRP A 698 -10.78 -5.20 -26.74
CA TRP A 698 -9.50 -5.07 -26.04
C TRP A 698 -9.59 -5.46 -24.56
N LYS A 699 -10.61 -4.99 -23.82
CA LYS A 699 -10.82 -5.36 -22.41
C LYS A 699 -11.03 -6.87 -22.24
N GLU A 700 -11.84 -7.49 -23.09
CA GLU A 700 -12.05 -8.94 -23.06
C GLU A 700 -10.76 -9.73 -23.37
N LYS A 701 -9.93 -9.22 -24.28
CA LYS A 701 -8.61 -9.80 -24.57
C LYS A 701 -7.68 -9.72 -23.37
N LEU A 702 -7.69 -8.62 -22.61
CA LEU A 702 -6.90 -8.49 -21.39
C LEU A 702 -7.30 -9.52 -20.33
N VAL A 703 -8.60 -9.75 -20.14
CA VAL A 703 -9.09 -10.77 -19.18
C VAL A 703 -8.58 -12.16 -19.55
N ARG A 704 -8.69 -12.55 -20.83
CA ARG A 704 -8.16 -13.83 -21.31
C ARG A 704 -6.63 -13.92 -21.17
N PHE A 705 -5.92 -12.81 -21.42
CA PHE A 705 -4.47 -12.75 -21.25
C PHE A 705 -4.08 -12.96 -19.79
N TYR A 706 -4.71 -12.23 -18.85
CA TYR A 706 -4.44 -12.38 -17.41
C TYR A 706 -4.68 -13.79 -16.91
N GLN A 707 -5.78 -14.42 -17.34
CA GLN A 707 -6.11 -15.80 -16.97
C GLN A 707 -5.03 -16.80 -17.43
N LYS A 708 -4.42 -16.57 -18.58
CA LYS A 708 -3.39 -17.46 -19.14
C LYS A 708 -1.99 -17.19 -18.57
N GLU A 709 -1.61 -15.92 -18.50
CA GLU A 709 -0.22 -15.49 -18.25
C GLU A 709 0.00 -15.01 -16.80
N GLY A 710 -1.07 -14.75 -16.04
CA GLY A 710 -1.00 -14.33 -14.63
C GLY A 710 -0.70 -12.85 -14.39
N TYR A 711 -0.47 -12.04 -15.43
CA TYR A 711 -0.20 -10.60 -15.33
C TYR A 711 -0.77 -9.81 -16.52
N ILE A 712 -0.80 -8.48 -16.42
CA ILE A 712 -1.10 -7.57 -17.53
C ILE A 712 0.12 -6.72 -17.88
N PRO A 713 0.64 -6.78 -19.12
CA PRO A 713 1.75 -5.95 -19.56
C PRO A 713 1.28 -4.52 -19.86
N TYR A 714 2.10 -3.55 -19.52
CA TYR A 714 1.94 -2.16 -19.92
C TYR A 714 2.91 -1.82 -21.05
N LYS A 715 2.53 -0.91 -21.95
CA LYS A 715 3.43 -0.44 -23.03
C LYS A 715 4.67 0.30 -22.52
N THR A 716 4.66 0.75 -21.26
CA THR A 716 5.81 1.35 -20.59
C THR A 716 6.77 0.32 -19.99
N GLY A 717 6.51 -0.99 -20.17
CA GLY A 717 7.38 -2.10 -19.75
C GLY A 717 6.94 -2.82 -18.48
N PHE A 718 6.09 -2.20 -17.66
CA PHE A 718 5.63 -2.75 -16.38
C PHE A 718 4.71 -3.97 -16.56
N ARG A 719 4.61 -4.82 -15.52
CA ARG A 719 3.70 -5.97 -15.49
C ARG A 719 2.86 -5.96 -14.22
N ALA A 720 1.57 -5.64 -14.33
CA ALA A 720 0.67 -5.72 -13.19
C ALA A 720 0.25 -7.18 -12.94
N LYS A 721 0.76 -7.78 -11.86
CA LYS A 721 0.41 -9.16 -11.45
C LYS A 721 -0.62 -9.18 -10.32
N TYR A 722 -0.47 -8.28 -9.36
CA TYR A 722 -1.18 -8.33 -8.09
C TYR A 722 -2.03 -7.08 -7.82
N GLY A 723 -3.16 -7.28 -7.13
CA GLY A 723 -4.00 -6.24 -6.56
C GLY A 723 -4.06 -6.36 -5.03
N ARG A 724 -4.99 -5.66 -4.37
CA ARG A 724 -5.12 -5.67 -2.90
C ARG A 724 -5.38 -7.06 -2.31
N GLN A 725 -5.98 -7.96 -3.09
CA GLN A 725 -6.32 -9.33 -2.68
C GLN A 725 -5.21 -10.34 -3.02
N GLY A 726 -4.05 -9.88 -3.51
CA GLY A 726 -2.98 -10.77 -3.99
C GLY A 726 -3.21 -11.30 -5.40
N PHE A 727 -4.11 -10.66 -6.15
CA PHE A 727 -4.39 -10.86 -7.58
C PHE A 727 -5.21 -9.69 -8.11
N LEU A 728 -5.35 -9.60 -9.44
CA LEU A 728 -6.21 -8.61 -10.09
C LEU A 728 -7.62 -9.17 -10.23
N ASN A 729 -8.60 -8.47 -9.66
CA ASN A 729 -10.00 -8.74 -9.99
C ASN A 729 -10.37 -8.16 -11.36
N HIS A 730 -11.56 -8.50 -11.88
CA HIS A 730 -12.02 -8.08 -13.20
C HIS A 730 -11.95 -6.55 -13.43
N LYS A 731 -12.33 -5.75 -12.43
CA LYS A 731 -12.25 -4.28 -12.51
C LYS A 731 -10.81 -3.80 -12.62
N GLN A 732 -9.89 -4.40 -11.85
CA GLN A 732 -8.48 -4.05 -11.89
C GLN A 732 -7.83 -4.43 -13.22
N ILE A 733 -8.16 -5.59 -13.79
CA ILE A 733 -7.67 -6.01 -15.11
C ILE A 733 -8.01 -4.97 -16.19
N GLY A 734 -9.22 -4.40 -16.16
CA GLY A 734 -9.66 -3.39 -17.12
C GLY A 734 -9.08 -1.99 -16.90
N ASN A 735 -8.72 -1.63 -15.66
CA ASN A 735 -8.38 -0.24 -15.29
C ASN A 735 -6.89 0.00 -15.06
N PHE A 736 -6.15 -1.00 -14.57
CA PHE A 736 -4.72 -0.86 -14.29
C PHE A 736 -3.91 -0.43 -15.54
N PRO A 737 -4.20 -0.97 -16.74
CA PRO A 737 -3.51 -0.57 -17.98
C PRO A 737 -3.81 0.86 -18.43
N SER A 738 -4.85 1.52 -17.93
CA SER A 738 -5.04 2.96 -18.15
C SER A 738 -4.41 3.79 -17.04
N GLN A 739 -4.60 3.41 -15.78
CA GLN A 739 -4.18 4.16 -14.60
C GLN A 739 -2.65 4.31 -14.48
N GLY A 740 -1.92 3.20 -14.57
CA GLY A 740 -0.46 3.19 -14.44
C GLY A 740 0.19 4.00 -15.57
N PRO A 741 -0.05 3.64 -16.85
CA PRO A 741 0.52 4.35 -17.98
C PRO A 741 0.15 5.83 -18.06
N SER A 742 -1.04 6.24 -17.61
CA SER A 742 -1.39 7.67 -17.50
C SER A 742 -0.46 8.41 -16.53
N PHE A 743 -0.20 7.83 -15.36
CA PHE A 743 0.78 8.37 -14.42
C PHE A 743 2.20 8.32 -15.00
N HIS A 744 2.60 7.25 -15.69
CA HIS A 744 3.92 7.18 -16.33
C HIS A 744 4.13 8.31 -17.34
N ARG A 745 3.08 8.71 -18.06
CA ARG A 745 3.11 9.85 -18.96
C ARG A 745 3.25 11.17 -18.21
N LEU A 746 2.46 11.39 -17.16
CA LEU A 746 2.60 12.56 -16.26
C LEU A 746 4.02 12.66 -15.72
N LEU A 747 4.55 11.53 -15.24
CA LEU A 747 5.90 11.43 -14.71
C LEU A 747 6.94 11.81 -15.75
N LYS A 748 6.83 11.30 -16.99
CA LYS A 748 7.80 11.66 -18.03
C LYS A 748 7.70 13.14 -18.43
N VAL A 749 6.51 13.74 -18.43
CA VAL A 749 6.36 15.20 -18.62
C VAL A 749 7.04 15.96 -17.48
N LEU A 750 6.80 15.56 -16.23
CA LEU A 750 7.45 16.15 -15.04
C LEU A 750 8.98 16.10 -15.17
N LEU A 751 9.56 14.96 -15.54
CA LEU A 751 11.01 14.82 -15.71
C LEU A 751 11.58 15.70 -16.84
N ILE A 752 10.85 15.81 -17.96
CA ILE A 752 11.27 16.68 -19.07
C ILE A 752 11.21 18.15 -18.65
N MET A 753 10.14 18.57 -17.98
CA MET A 753 9.99 19.94 -17.49
C MET A 753 11.07 20.29 -16.46
N GLU A 754 11.28 19.45 -15.45
CA GLU A 754 12.32 19.64 -14.44
C GLU A 754 13.71 19.79 -15.06
N LYS A 755 14.03 18.94 -16.06
CA LYS A 755 15.30 19.04 -16.80
C LYS A 755 15.42 20.39 -17.54
N GLN A 756 14.37 20.80 -18.28
CA GLN A 756 14.41 22.04 -19.06
C GLN A 756 14.47 23.28 -18.17
N MET A 757 13.73 23.30 -17.05
CA MET A 757 13.77 24.40 -16.07
C MET A 757 15.19 24.55 -15.50
N ARG A 758 15.84 23.44 -15.15
CA ARG A 758 17.24 23.45 -14.68
C ARG A 758 18.22 23.92 -15.75
N GLU A 759 18.09 23.46 -16.99
CA GLU A 759 18.96 23.88 -18.11
C GLU A 759 18.81 25.38 -18.43
N ARG A 760 17.60 25.91 -18.30
CA ARG A 760 17.29 27.33 -18.45
C ARG A 760 17.66 28.17 -17.21
N LYS A 761 18.07 27.53 -16.11
CA LYS A 761 18.38 28.17 -14.82
C LYS A 761 17.22 29.03 -14.30
N MET A 762 15.99 28.52 -14.45
CA MET A 762 14.79 29.20 -13.97
C MET A 762 14.82 29.30 -12.45
N GLU A 763 14.26 30.39 -11.91
CA GLU A 763 14.04 30.53 -10.48
C GLU A 763 12.80 29.74 -10.04
N SER A 764 11.80 29.62 -10.91
CA SER A 764 10.63 28.77 -10.70
C SER A 764 10.98 27.28 -10.58
N TRP A 765 10.16 26.51 -9.88
CA TRP A 765 10.37 25.06 -9.73
C TRP A 765 9.08 24.25 -9.63
N ILE A 766 9.22 22.94 -9.84
CA ILE A 766 8.18 21.96 -9.51
C ILE A 766 8.24 21.67 -8.01
N CYS A 767 7.12 21.83 -7.32
CA CYS A 767 7.00 21.63 -5.87
C CYS A 767 6.09 20.44 -5.49
N GLY A 768 5.33 19.87 -6.42
CA GLY A 768 4.52 18.70 -6.10
C GLY A 768 3.83 18.01 -7.26
N GLN A 769 3.25 16.85 -6.94
CA GLN A 769 2.44 16.03 -7.83
C GLN A 769 1.15 15.63 -7.11
N ILE A 770 -0.01 15.98 -7.67
CA ILE A 770 -1.33 15.71 -7.08
C ILE A 770 -2.20 15.00 -8.12
N HIS A 771 -2.59 13.74 -7.88
CA HIS A 771 -3.40 12.96 -8.82
C HIS A 771 -2.81 12.88 -10.24
N ASP A 772 -3.37 13.64 -11.18
CA ASP A 772 -2.97 13.71 -12.58
C ASP A 772 -2.40 15.11 -12.91
N SER A 773 -2.05 15.89 -11.89
CA SER A 773 -1.52 17.24 -11.99
C SER A 773 -0.09 17.41 -11.45
N ILE A 774 0.60 18.41 -12.00
CA ILE A 774 1.92 18.90 -11.57
C ILE A 774 1.72 20.29 -10.98
N VAL A 775 2.29 20.54 -9.80
CA VAL A 775 2.21 21.82 -9.10
C VAL A 775 3.59 22.49 -9.14
N PHE A 776 3.57 23.77 -9.52
CA PHE A 776 4.74 24.63 -9.66
C PHE A 776 4.65 25.78 -8.66
N ASP A 777 5.80 26.22 -8.20
CA ASP A 777 6.01 27.48 -7.48
C ASP A 777 6.77 28.39 -8.43
N VAL A 778 6.15 29.49 -8.87
CA VAL A 778 6.64 30.29 -9.99
C VAL A 778 6.77 31.77 -9.63
N ILE A 779 7.82 32.40 -10.12
CA ILE A 779 7.95 33.85 -10.11
C ILE A 779 7.10 34.46 -11.23
N ASP A 780 6.61 35.68 -11.02
CA ASP A 780 5.71 36.38 -11.97
C ASP A 780 6.32 36.48 -13.37
N ALA A 781 7.63 36.76 -13.44
CA ALA A 781 8.36 36.94 -14.69
C ALA A 781 8.49 35.66 -15.54
N GLU A 782 8.30 34.47 -14.97
CA GLU A 782 8.50 33.18 -15.66
C GLU A 782 7.17 32.44 -15.91
N VAL A 783 6.01 33.00 -15.53
CA VAL A 783 4.70 32.34 -15.67
C VAL A 783 4.45 31.90 -17.13
N GLU A 784 4.60 32.82 -18.09
CA GLU A 784 4.37 32.55 -19.51
C GLU A 784 5.35 31.49 -20.05
N ASP A 785 6.62 31.56 -19.63
CA ASP A 785 7.65 30.61 -20.06
C ASP A 785 7.36 29.17 -19.58
N VAL A 786 6.95 29.01 -18.31
CA VAL A 786 6.61 27.69 -17.75
C VAL A 786 5.36 27.13 -18.43
N GLU A 787 4.34 27.97 -18.66
CA GLU A 787 3.10 27.59 -19.33
C GLU A 787 3.35 27.15 -20.78
N GLU A 788 4.06 27.97 -21.58
CA GLU A 788 4.38 27.67 -22.98
C GLU A 788 5.18 26.36 -23.07
N MET A 789 6.23 26.23 -22.26
CA MET A 789 7.05 25.03 -22.18
C MET A 789 6.19 23.80 -21.88
N GLY A 790 5.34 23.86 -20.86
CA GLY A 790 4.49 22.75 -20.48
C GLY A 790 3.44 22.41 -21.57
N ARG A 791 2.84 23.41 -22.23
CA ARG A 791 1.90 23.17 -23.35
C ARG A 791 2.58 22.48 -24.53
N ILE A 792 3.81 22.84 -24.86
CA ILE A 792 4.61 22.19 -25.91
C ILE A 792 4.91 20.74 -25.53
N ILE A 793 5.40 20.51 -24.30
CA ILE A 793 5.77 19.17 -23.82
C ILE A 793 4.55 18.25 -23.73
N VAL A 794 3.41 18.73 -23.23
CA VAL A 794 2.18 17.94 -23.11
C VAL A 794 1.70 17.48 -24.49
N LYS A 795 1.65 18.38 -25.48
CA LYS A 795 1.19 18.07 -26.85
C LYS A 795 2.14 17.14 -27.61
N ARG A 796 3.42 17.15 -27.27
CA ARG A 796 4.41 16.25 -27.88
C ARG A 796 4.12 14.80 -27.50
N SER A 797 4.17 13.93 -28.49
CA SER A 797 4.16 12.47 -28.27
C SER A 797 5.45 12.06 -27.54
N ILE A 798 5.29 11.35 -26.43
CA ILE A 798 6.43 10.84 -25.64
C ILE A 798 6.87 9.47 -26.17
N TRP A 799 5.93 8.66 -26.63
CA TRP A 799 6.16 7.32 -27.15
C TRP A 799 5.45 7.11 -28.47
N ASP A 800 6.00 6.29 -29.36
CA ASP A 800 5.41 6.06 -30.68
C ASP A 800 3.95 5.59 -30.65
N TRP A 801 3.57 4.86 -29.61
CA TRP A 801 2.22 4.32 -29.45
C TRP A 801 1.19 5.35 -28.96
N ASP A 802 1.60 6.52 -28.45
CA ASP A 802 0.67 7.57 -27.97
C ASP A 802 0.37 8.65 -29.02
N LYS A 803 1.04 8.62 -30.19
CA LYS A 803 0.92 9.59 -31.28
C LYS A 803 -0.50 9.79 -31.81
N ALA A 804 -1.35 8.76 -31.74
CA ALA A 804 -2.69 8.82 -32.32
C ALA A 804 -3.65 9.67 -31.48
N VAL A 805 -3.35 9.93 -30.21
CA VAL A 805 -4.27 10.62 -29.29
C VAL A 805 -3.66 11.97 -28.95
N PRO A 806 -4.36 13.10 -29.20
CA PRO A 806 -3.88 14.39 -28.76
C PRO A 806 -3.87 14.40 -27.22
N TRP A 807 -2.84 14.98 -26.61
CA TRP A 807 -2.76 15.16 -25.16
C TRP A 807 -2.92 16.64 -24.82
N GLU A 808 -3.69 16.91 -23.78
CA GLU A 808 -4.07 18.26 -23.36
C GLU A 808 -4.04 18.36 -21.84
N ALA A 809 -3.79 19.57 -21.36
CA ALA A 809 -3.80 19.91 -19.95
C ALA A 809 -4.52 21.26 -19.75
N GLU A 810 -5.21 21.38 -18.63
CA GLU A 810 -5.71 22.66 -18.14
C GLU A 810 -4.67 23.29 -17.23
N TRP A 811 -4.49 24.60 -17.35
CA TRP A 811 -3.59 25.37 -16.52
C TRP A 811 -4.37 26.26 -15.58
N LYS A 812 -3.94 26.32 -14.33
CA LYS A 812 -4.50 27.21 -13.32
C LYS A 812 -3.39 27.90 -12.55
N ILE A 813 -3.62 29.13 -12.11
CA ILE A 813 -2.67 29.91 -11.31
C ILE A 813 -3.38 30.58 -10.12
N GLY A 814 -2.72 30.70 -8.98
CA GLY A 814 -3.29 31.40 -7.83
C GLY A 814 -2.28 31.65 -6.71
N ARG A 815 -2.65 32.54 -5.79
CA ARG A 815 -1.86 32.82 -4.56
C ARG A 815 -2.03 31.75 -3.48
N ASN A 816 -2.94 30.80 -3.68
CA ASN A 816 -3.08 29.58 -2.87
C ASN A 816 -3.83 28.51 -3.67
N LEU A 817 -3.77 27.26 -3.21
CA LEU A 817 -4.42 26.14 -3.88
C LEU A 817 -5.95 26.19 -3.87
N LEU A 818 -6.60 27.02 -3.03
CA LEU A 818 -8.06 27.14 -3.00
C LEU A 818 -8.57 28.04 -4.13
N LYS A 819 -7.90 29.15 -4.38
CA LYS A 819 -8.30 30.20 -5.34
C LYS A 819 -7.37 30.21 -6.55
N MET A 820 -7.43 29.13 -7.34
CA MET A 820 -6.71 29.06 -8.61
C MET A 820 -7.64 29.39 -9.77
N GLU A 821 -7.20 30.24 -10.68
CA GLU A 821 -7.92 30.71 -11.86
C GLU A 821 -7.31 30.10 -13.12
N LYS A 822 -8.15 29.82 -14.12
CA LYS A 822 -7.70 29.18 -15.38
C LYS A 822 -6.94 30.18 -16.24
N ILE A 823 -5.81 29.75 -16.82
CA ILE A 823 -4.99 30.52 -17.77
C ILE A 823 -4.83 29.79 -19.11
#